data_AF-A0A1D2YTP7-F1
#
_entry.id   AF-A0A1D2YTP7-F1
#
_cell.length_a   1.000
_cell.length_b   1.000
_cell.length_c   1.000
_cell.angle_alpha   90.00
_cell.angle_beta   90.00
_cell.angle_gamma   90.00
#
_symmetry.space_group_name_H-M   'P 1'
#
loop_
_entity.id
_entity.type
_entity.pdbx_description
1 polymer ?
#
loop_
_entity_poly.entity_id
_entity_poly.type
_entity_poly.pdbx_seq_one_letter_code
_entity_poly.pdbx_strand_id
1 'polypeptide(L)'
;MIGTILGHRYKLLEKIGGGGMADVYRALDQILLREVAVKILRQQYAHDNEFIKRFQREAHAAASLSHKNVVAIYDVGEEKDKDIHYIVMEYVEGFTLKDLIRKKGRLPVKEALDIAEKICSALDHAHQNHIVHRDIKPHNILIGYHGEVKVTDFGIARAVSEATITHTSSVLGSVHYLSPEQARGGWTDEKTDLYSLGIVLYEMVTGKLPFSGDSPISVALKHLQEDFIYPKEIDPNIPQSVENIILKALVKDPTKRYSSAKEMLIDLQTALNLDRVNEPQFQVDEDDLIDDQETMIIPALKEIDDNEHTTFSKHSRRERKRSILSKLTIVFIVISFILLGVYGFQSIVDKFIVPEVKVPALELKNKDDAVKILNDLNLNYQIVERFDSNVEKGLVIKQEPSQGSVIKVNQEVTLFVSLGKEKVAMPNLINKQRNTASFILQQQGFTNVEIIDAYSDKAPSGEVFRQEPLPEELVIPDETKILLFISKGKEKFEMPNLIGLTESEARAILLKYDLEIGEIKKDFTFEQDKGKVYRQFPFDPGREVTIGDKVDLYISLGYPQDAKSIYSDILVPLNGDQQAEITIVIRDSRERDIVWKKENVTGSKFYDQIELILLPGHKGTISVYKDGKLYLKKTVDYY
;
A
#
# COMPACT_ATOMS: atom_id res chain seq x y z
N MET A 1 -16.62 3.20 -32.19
CA MET A 1 -16.08 4.42 -31.58
C MET A 1 -15.62 5.44 -32.61
N ILE A 2 -14.69 5.12 -33.53
CA ILE A 2 -14.36 6.08 -34.61
C ILE A 2 -15.63 6.47 -35.39
N GLY A 3 -15.79 7.77 -35.66
CA GLY A 3 -16.97 8.34 -36.31
C GLY A 3 -18.19 8.57 -35.40
N THR A 4 -18.20 8.02 -34.18
CA THR A 4 -19.24 8.27 -33.17
C THR A 4 -19.17 9.73 -32.69
N ILE A 5 -20.34 10.34 -32.47
CA ILE A 5 -20.47 11.66 -31.84
C ILE A 5 -20.93 11.44 -30.40
N LEU A 6 -20.14 11.91 -29.43
CA LEU A 6 -20.48 11.85 -28.01
C LEU A 6 -21.11 13.16 -27.54
N GLY A 7 -22.14 13.06 -26.69
CA GLY A 7 -22.84 14.22 -26.11
C GLY A 7 -23.42 15.18 -27.16
N HIS A 8 -23.71 14.68 -28.36
CA HIS A 8 -24.08 15.47 -29.55
C HIS A 8 -23.06 16.58 -29.95
N ARG A 9 -21.82 16.52 -29.44
CA ARG A 9 -20.81 17.59 -29.60
C ARG A 9 -19.44 17.11 -30.05
N TYR A 10 -18.98 15.96 -29.57
CA TYR A 10 -17.59 15.52 -29.74
C TYR A 10 -17.50 14.38 -30.74
N LYS A 11 -17.06 14.66 -31.97
CA LYS A 11 -16.93 13.65 -33.02
C LYS A 11 -15.56 12.96 -32.93
N LEU A 12 -15.54 11.68 -32.59
CA LEU A 12 -14.31 10.88 -32.48
C LEU A 12 -13.70 10.64 -33.87
N LEU A 13 -12.43 11.02 -34.04
CA LEU A 13 -11.71 10.95 -35.32
C LEU A 13 -10.81 9.71 -35.39
N GLU A 14 -9.90 9.53 -34.42
CA GLU A 14 -8.96 8.41 -34.39
C GLU A 14 -8.54 8.06 -32.96
N LYS A 15 -8.00 6.85 -32.74
CA LYS A 15 -7.47 6.43 -31.43
C LYS A 15 -6.00 6.83 -31.35
N ILE A 16 -5.67 7.69 -30.38
CA ILE A 16 -4.30 8.22 -30.16
C ILE A 16 -3.57 7.55 -29.00
N GLY A 17 -4.29 6.83 -28.12
CA GLY A 17 -3.67 6.10 -27.01
C GLY A 17 -4.62 5.15 -26.29
N GLY A 18 -4.13 4.50 -25.25
CA GLY A 18 -4.94 3.70 -24.33
C GLY A 18 -4.10 3.06 -23.22
N GLY A 19 -4.60 3.14 -22.00
CA GLY A 19 -4.00 2.54 -20.80
C GLY A 19 -4.63 1.21 -20.44
N GLY A 20 -4.55 0.80 -19.17
CA GLY A 20 -5.28 -0.38 -18.68
C GLY A 20 -6.79 -0.16 -18.62
N MET A 21 -7.21 1.03 -18.18
CA MET A 21 -8.59 1.37 -17.80
C MET A 21 -9.39 2.10 -18.89
N ALA A 22 -8.73 2.96 -19.69
CA ALA A 22 -9.37 3.85 -20.65
C ALA A 22 -8.63 3.87 -21.99
N ASP A 23 -9.36 4.17 -23.06
CA ASP A 23 -8.83 4.44 -24.40
C ASP A 23 -8.95 5.93 -24.72
N VAL A 24 -7.94 6.50 -25.40
CA VAL A 24 -7.90 7.94 -25.71
C VAL A 24 -8.03 8.15 -27.22
N TYR A 25 -8.98 9.01 -27.60
CA TYR A 25 -9.29 9.36 -28.98
C TYR A 25 -9.03 10.85 -29.24
N ARG A 26 -8.51 11.19 -30.41
CA ARG A 26 -8.60 12.57 -30.93
C ARG A 26 -10.01 12.79 -31.45
N ALA A 27 -10.61 13.92 -31.12
CA ALA A 27 -11.96 14.27 -31.50
C ALA A 27 -12.06 15.74 -31.93
N LEU A 28 -13.10 16.06 -32.69
CA LEU A 28 -13.47 17.44 -33.01
C LEU A 28 -14.64 17.88 -32.12
N ASP A 29 -14.46 18.95 -31.35
CA ASP A 29 -15.55 19.70 -30.73
C ASP A 29 -16.30 20.45 -31.84
N GLN A 30 -17.49 19.96 -32.20
CA GLN A 30 -18.25 20.48 -33.33
C GLN A 30 -18.89 21.85 -33.07
N ILE A 31 -18.90 22.33 -31.81
CA ILE A 31 -19.43 23.64 -31.43
C ILE A 31 -18.31 24.69 -31.47
N LEU A 32 -17.18 24.40 -30.81
CA LEU A 32 -16.04 25.33 -30.75
C LEU A 32 -15.05 25.17 -31.92
N LEU A 33 -15.27 24.21 -32.82
CA LEU A 33 -14.46 23.90 -33.99
C LEU A 33 -12.96 23.74 -33.66
N ARG A 34 -12.66 23.05 -32.55
CA ARG A 34 -11.31 22.76 -32.07
C ARG A 34 -11.09 21.27 -31.85
N GLU A 35 -9.85 20.84 -31.97
CA GLU A 35 -9.47 19.46 -31.64
C GLU A 35 -9.33 19.30 -30.13
N VAL A 36 -9.79 18.15 -29.63
CA VAL A 36 -9.76 17.76 -28.20
C VAL A 36 -9.39 16.30 -28.08
N ALA A 37 -8.77 15.93 -26.96
CA ALA A 37 -8.59 14.53 -26.60
C ALA A 37 -9.79 14.07 -25.78
N VAL A 38 -10.30 12.87 -26.07
CA VAL A 38 -11.43 12.26 -25.35
C VAL A 38 -10.96 10.93 -24.77
N LYS A 39 -10.80 10.88 -23.46
CA LYS A 39 -10.49 9.66 -22.68
C LYS A 39 -11.82 8.97 -22.39
N ILE A 40 -11.97 7.71 -22.81
CA ILE A 40 -13.21 6.94 -22.69
C ILE A 40 -12.92 5.70 -21.84
N LEU A 41 -13.73 5.47 -20.80
CA LEU A 41 -13.64 4.26 -19.97
C LEU A 41 -13.89 3.01 -20.83
N ARG A 42 -13.05 1.98 -20.70
CA ARG A 42 -13.25 0.73 -21.47
C ARG A 42 -14.53 0.02 -21.02
N GLN A 43 -15.26 -0.53 -21.98
CA GLN A 43 -16.58 -1.13 -21.77
C GLN A 43 -16.58 -2.24 -20.69
N GLN A 44 -15.48 -2.98 -20.53
CA GLN A 44 -15.33 -3.99 -19.47
C GLN A 44 -15.37 -3.43 -18.02
N TYR A 45 -15.17 -2.11 -17.85
CA TYR A 45 -15.27 -1.41 -16.56
C TYR A 45 -16.49 -0.49 -16.48
N ALA A 46 -17.30 -0.39 -17.53
CA ALA A 46 -18.41 0.55 -17.62
C ALA A 46 -19.58 0.26 -16.67
N HIS A 47 -19.65 -0.96 -16.12
CA HIS A 47 -20.63 -1.34 -15.08
C HIS A 47 -20.01 -1.46 -13.68
N ASP A 48 -18.70 -1.25 -13.54
CA ASP A 48 -18.02 -1.32 -12.25
C ASP A 48 -18.04 0.07 -11.57
N ASN A 49 -18.94 0.19 -10.59
CA ASN A 49 -19.11 1.40 -9.78
C ASN A 49 -17.81 1.90 -9.12
N GLU A 50 -16.82 1.04 -8.86
CA GLU A 50 -15.55 1.48 -8.31
C GLU A 50 -14.68 2.15 -9.39
N PHE A 51 -14.55 1.54 -10.57
CA PHE A 51 -13.83 2.13 -11.70
C PHE A 51 -14.48 3.43 -12.19
N ILE A 52 -15.81 3.50 -12.28
CA ILE A 52 -16.52 4.73 -12.66
C ILE A 52 -16.24 5.86 -11.66
N LYS A 53 -16.33 5.59 -10.35
CA LYS A 53 -16.01 6.58 -9.30
C LYS A 53 -14.55 7.02 -9.32
N ARG A 54 -13.62 6.10 -9.59
CA ARG A 54 -12.19 6.43 -9.77
C ARG A 54 -11.99 7.35 -10.98
N PHE A 55 -12.60 7.02 -12.12
CA PHE A 55 -12.55 7.80 -13.36
C PHE A 55 -13.05 9.24 -13.18
N GLN A 56 -14.20 9.41 -12.52
CA GLN A 56 -14.79 10.72 -12.22
C GLN A 56 -13.93 11.53 -11.23
N ARG A 57 -13.33 10.88 -10.22
CA ARG A 57 -12.44 11.54 -9.25
C ARG A 57 -11.15 12.07 -9.89
N GLU A 58 -10.54 11.30 -10.78
CA GLU A 58 -9.39 11.73 -11.58
C GLU A 58 -9.73 12.98 -12.41
N ALA A 59 -10.88 12.96 -13.09
CA ALA A 59 -11.37 14.10 -13.86
C ALA A 59 -11.61 15.35 -13.00
N HIS A 60 -12.26 15.20 -11.84
CA HIS A 60 -12.56 16.33 -10.95
C HIS A 60 -11.29 16.94 -10.33
N ALA A 61 -10.28 16.12 -10.05
CA ALA A 61 -8.98 16.59 -9.55
C ALA A 61 -8.30 17.48 -10.59
N ALA A 62 -8.07 16.96 -11.79
CA ALA A 62 -7.39 17.68 -12.85
C ALA A 62 -8.18 18.89 -13.37
N ALA A 63 -9.53 18.85 -13.35
CA ALA A 63 -10.37 19.99 -13.72
C ALA A 63 -10.26 21.19 -12.77
N SER A 64 -9.78 21.01 -11.53
CA SER A 64 -9.50 22.11 -10.60
C SER A 64 -8.17 22.82 -10.87
N LEU A 65 -7.29 22.23 -11.70
CA LEU A 65 -5.96 22.75 -11.99
C LEU A 65 -5.95 23.61 -13.26
N SER A 66 -5.47 24.85 -13.15
CA SER A 66 -5.25 25.74 -14.30
C SER A 66 -3.78 26.16 -14.36
N HIS A 67 -2.97 25.42 -15.12
CA HIS A 67 -1.53 25.69 -15.22
C HIS A 67 -1.00 25.39 -16.63
N LYS A 68 -0.02 26.18 -17.10
CA LYS A 68 0.55 26.08 -18.47
C LYS A 68 1.11 24.69 -18.79
N ASN A 69 1.63 24.00 -17.77
CA ASN A 69 2.24 22.67 -17.88
C ASN A 69 1.34 21.53 -17.39
N VAL A 70 0.03 21.76 -17.26
CA VAL A 70 -0.99 20.74 -16.96
C VAL A 70 -1.92 20.64 -18.17
N VAL A 71 -2.30 19.41 -18.56
CA VAL A 71 -3.32 19.19 -19.60
C VAL A 71 -4.68 19.64 -19.06
N ALA A 72 -5.28 20.65 -19.70
CA ALA A 72 -6.56 21.18 -19.23
C ALA A 72 -7.73 20.22 -19.49
N ILE A 73 -8.58 20.00 -18.49
CA ILE A 73 -9.88 19.30 -18.68
C ILE A 73 -10.95 20.34 -19.04
N TYR A 74 -11.76 20.02 -20.05
CA TYR A 74 -12.80 20.89 -20.58
C TYR A 74 -14.22 20.44 -20.25
N ASP A 75 -14.46 19.13 -20.17
CA ASP A 75 -15.80 18.57 -19.99
C ASP A 75 -15.73 17.12 -19.44
N VAL A 76 -16.79 16.66 -18.78
CA VAL A 76 -16.95 15.28 -18.29
C VAL A 76 -18.37 14.84 -18.58
N GLY A 77 -18.53 13.71 -19.28
CA GLY A 77 -19.82 13.28 -19.81
C GLY A 77 -20.10 11.79 -19.67
N GLU A 78 -21.38 11.46 -19.80
CA GLU A 78 -21.93 10.11 -19.65
C GLU A 78 -23.08 9.90 -20.65
N GLU A 79 -23.02 8.84 -21.45
CA GLU A 79 -24.14 8.39 -22.29
C GLU A 79 -24.76 7.12 -21.68
N LYS A 80 -25.76 7.31 -20.82
CA LYS A 80 -26.43 6.23 -20.08
C LYS A 80 -26.99 5.13 -20.98
N ASP A 81 -27.56 5.49 -22.13
CA ASP A 81 -28.13 4.52 -23.08
C ASP A 81 -27.09 3.62 -23.78
N LYS A 82 -25.79 3.89 -23.57
CA LYS A 82 -24.67 3.16 -24.19
C LYS A 82 -23.59 2.72 -23.19
N ASP A 83 -23.77 3.01 -21.90
CA ASP A 83 -22.79 2.81 -20.83
C ASP A 83 -21.39 3.42 -21.15
N ILE A 84 -21.37 4.64 -21.68
CA ILE A 84 -20.12 5.34 -22.03
C ILE A 84 -19.85 6.49 -21.05
N HIS A 85 -18.78 6.38 -20.26
CA HIS A 85 -18.22 7.49 -19.50
C HIS A 85 -16.99 8.06 -20.22
N TYR A 86 -16.90 9.39 -20.34
CA TYR A 86 -15.81 10.06 -21.03
C TYR A 86 -15.39 11.39 -20.39
N ILE A 87 -14.11 11.73 -20.56
CA ILE A 87 -13.49 12.99 -20.14
C ILE A 87 -12.96 13.67 -21.40
N VAL A 88 -13.29 14.95 -21.56
CA VAL A 88 -12.79 15.78 -22.67
C VAL A 88 -11.70 16.69 -22.14
N MET A 89 -10.53 16.65 -22.76
CA MET A 89 -9.33 17.35 -22.35
C MET A 89 -8.60 17.97 -23.54
N GLU A 90 -7.63 18.81 -23.25
CA GLU A 90 -6.75 19.44 -24.23
C GLU A 90 -6.02 18.39 -25.09
N TYR A 91 -6.05 18.58 -26.40
CA TYR A 91 -5.25 17.79 -27.33
C TYR A 91 -3.87 18.43 -27.49
N VAL A 92 -2.83 17.73 -27.05
CA VAL A 92 -1.43 18.15 -27.23
C VAL A 92 -0.85 17.42 -28.44
N GLU A 93 -0.56 18.17 -29.51
CA GLU A 93 0.00 17.60 -30.73
C GLU A 93 1.52 17.34 -30.54
N GLY A 94 1.89 16.06 -30.44
CA GLY A 94 3.27 15.66 -30.16
C GLY A 94 3.42 14.19 -29.79
N PHE A 95 4.32 13.89 -28.85
CA PHE A 95 4.67 12.53 -28.41
C PHE A 95 4.92 12.48 -26.89
N THR A 96 5.03 11.29 -26.30
CA THR A 96 5.34 11.16 -24.87
C THR A 96 6.83 11.42 -24.60
N LEU A 97 7.18 11.82 -23.37
CA LEU A 97 8.59 11.90 -22.96
C LEU A 97 9.29 10.53 -23.09
N LYS A 98 8.58 9.41 -22.91
CA LYS A 98 9.13 8.07 -23.14
C LYS A 98 9.56 7.86 -24.59
N ASP A 99 8.75 8.33 -25.56
CA ASP A 99 9.11 8.29 -26.98
C ASP A 99 10.34 9.14 -27.30
N LEU A 100 10.45 10.31 -26.66
CA LEU A 100 11.61 11.19 -26.81
C LEU A 100 12.90 10.53 -26.29
N ILE A 101 12.87 9.97 -25.07
CA ILE A 101 14.00 9.23 -24.48
C ILE A 101 14.36 8.06 -25.38
N ARG A 102 13.40 7.22 -25.78
CA ARG A 102 13.63 6.07 -26.68
C ARG A 102 14.23 6.48 -28.03
N LYS A 103 13.85 7.64 -28.58
CA LYS A 103 14.34 8.14 -29.88
C LYS A 103 15.75 8.74 -29.79
N LYS A 104 16.09 9.42 -28.69
CA LYS A 104 17.41 10.05 -28.49
C LYS A 104 18.40 9.17 -27.73
N GLY A 105 17.95 8.07 -27.11
CA GLY A 105 18.69 7.29 -26.13
C GLY A 105 18.73 7.99 -24.77
N ARG A 106 19.22 9.25 -24.75
CA ARG A 106 19.24 10.15 -23.60
C ARG A 106 19.17 11.60 -24.06
N LEU A 107 18.84 12.52 -23.15
CA LEU A 107 18.73 13.95 -23.42
C LEU A 107 20.00 14.70 -23.02
N PRO A 108 20.38 15.78 -23.75
CA PRO A 108 21.35 16.75 -23.24
C PRO A 108 20.90 17.30 -21.89
N VAL A 109 21.82 17.47 -20.94
CA VAL A 109 21.52 17.90 -19.56
C VAL A 109 20.62 19.14 -19.51
N LYS A 110 20.87 20.16 -20.34
CA LYS A 110 20.03 21.35 -20.41
C LYS A 110 18.59 21.04 -20.85
N GLU A 111 18.40 20.19 -21.86
CA GLU A 111 17.05 19.79 -22.32
C GLU A 111 16.31 18.99 -21.25
N ALA A 112 17.02 18.12 -20.51
CA ALA A 112 16.45 17.38 -19.38
C ALA A 112 16.01 18.32 -18.23
N LEU A 113 16.82 19.34 -17.90
CA LEU A 113 16.48 20.35 -16.90
C LEU A 113 15.32 21.24 -17.34
N ASP A 114 15.32 21.74 -18.58
CA ASP A 114 14.22 22.54 -19.15
C ASP A 114 12.87 21.79 -19.17
N ILE A 115 12.90 20.45 -19.24
CA ILE A 115 11.72 19.57 -19.12
C ILE A 115 11.37 19.35 -17.64
N ALA A 116 12.33 19.00 -16.80
CA ALA A 116 12.12 18.76 -15.37
C ALA A 116 11.57 20.00 -14.65
N GLU A 117 12.05 21.21 -14.97
CA GLU A 117 11.53 22.48 -14.46
C GLU A 117 10.02 22.63 -14.73
N LYS A 118 9.59 22.34 -15.98
CA LYS A 118 8.18 22.44 -16.39
C LYS A 118 7.29 21.40 -15.68
N ILE A 119 7.81 20.19 -15.46
CA ILE A 119 7.11 19.15 -14.69
C ILE A 119 7.01 19.56 -13.21
N CYS A 120 8.12 20.01 -12.62
CA CYS A 120 8.20 20.43 -11.23
C CYS A 120 7.29 21.65 -10.94
N SER A 121 7.23 22.60 -11.87
CA SER A 121 6.28 23.73 -11.83
C SER A 121 4.81 23.30 -11.92
N ALA A 122 4.50 22.20 -12.62
CA ALA A 122 3.14 21.62 -12.63
C ALA A 122 2.80 20.92 -11.31
N LEU A 123 3.78 20.22 -10.73
CA LEU A 123 3.66 19.56 -9.42
C LEU A 123 3.46 20.58 -8.29
N ASP A 124 4.27 21.64 -8.23
CA ASP A 124 4.14 22.72 -7.23
C ASP A 124 2.73 23.33 -7.25
N HIS A 125 2.20 23.64 -8.43
CA HIS A 125 0.83 24.12 -8.58
C HIS A 125 -0.22 23.10 -8.11
N ALA A 126 -0.03 21.81 -8.35
CA ALA A 126 -0.95 20.76 -7.90
C ALA A 126 -0.88 20.55 -6.37
N HIS A 127 0.32 20.51 -5.80
CA HIS A 127 0.57 20.37 -4.37
C HIS A 127 0.00 21.55 -3.56
N GLN A 128 0.09 22.78 -4.08
CA GLN A 128 -0.58 23.96 -3.51
C GLN A 128 -2.10 23.87 -3.50
N ASN A 129 -2.70 23.05 -4.38
CA ASN A 129 -4.13 22.73 -4.41
C ASN A 129 -4.44 21.39 -3.70
N HIS A 130 -3.51 20.86 -2.90
CA HIS A 130 -3.59 19.59 -2.17
C HIS A 130 -3.82 18.34 -3.06
N ILE A 131 -3.38 18.39 -4.32
CA ILE A 131 -3.46 17.30 -5.28
C ILE A 131 -2.08 16.70 -5.51
N VAL A 132 -1.89 15.45 -5.06
CA VAL A 132 -0.71 14.61 -5.33
C VAL A 132 -0.97 13.78 -6.59
N HIS A 133 -0.02 13.75 -7.53
CA HIS A 133 -0.17 13.09 -8.83
C HIS A 133 -0.07 11.56 -8.75
N ARG A 134 0.84 11.03 -7.92
CA ARG A 134 1.11 9.61 -7.60
C ARG A 134 1.58 8.69 -8.73
N ASP A 135 1.43 9.08 -10.00
CA ASP A 135 1.84 8.28 -11.17
C ASP A 135 2.78 9.05 -12.12
N ILE A 136 3.73 9.82 -11.59
CA ILE A 136 4.69 10.58 -12.41
C ILE A 136 5.64 9.61 -13.14
N LYS A 137 5.55 9.60 -14.47
CA LYS A 137 6.38 8.78 -15.36
C LYS A 137 6.41 9.35 -16.77
N PRO A 138 7.39 9.01 -17.64
CA PRO A 138 7.56 9.61 -18.96
C PRO A 138 6.41 9.34 -19.95
N HIS A 139 5.51 8.40 -19.65
CA HIS A 139 4.29 8.15 -20.43
C HIS A 139 3.19 9.20 -20.16
N ASN A 140 3.16 9.79 -18.95
CA ASN A 140 2.16 10.79 -18.53
C ASN A 140 2.68 12.23 -18.74
N ILE A 141 3.84 12.39 -19.40
CA ILE A 141 4.41 13.67 -19.80
C ILE A 141 4.32 13.78 -21.32
N LEU A 142 3.59 14.78 -21.82
CA LEU A 142 3.42 15.06 -23.24
C LEU A 142 4.38 16.17 -23.66
N ILE A 143 5.09 15.94 -24.78
CA ILE A 143 6.02 16.88 -25.40
C ILE A 143 5.40 17.32 -26.73
N GLY A 144 4.94 18.57 -26.79
CA GLY A 144 4.34 19.15 -28.00
C GLY A 144 5.39 19.58 -29.02
N TYR A 145 5.04 19.57 -30.32
CA TYR A 145 5.97 19.96 -31.39
C TYR A 145 6.51 21.40 -31.27
N HIS A 146 5.80 22.28 -30.55
CA HIS A 146 6.19 23.65 -30.28
C HIS A 146 7.06 23.84 -29.02
N GLY A 147 7.57 22.76 -28.41
CA GLY A 147 8.42 22.80 -27.20
C GLY A 147 7.65 22.86 -25.88
N GLU A 148 6.34 22.66 -25.95
CA GLU A 148 5.45 22.57 -24.80
C GLU A 148 5.66 21.25 -24.03
N VAL A 149 5.56 21.31 -22.71
CA VAL A 149 5.63 20.15 -21.82
C VAL A 149 4.40 20.17 -20.95
N LYS A 150 3.58 19.13 -20.99
CA LYS A 150 2.34 19.05 -20.18
C LYS A 150 2.23 17.71 -19.45
N VAL A 151 1.87 17.78 -18.19
CA VAL A 151 1.55 16.62 -17.34
C VAL A 151 0.07 16.27 -17.52
N THR A 152 -0.23 14.99 -17.77
CA THR A 152 -1.59 14.44 -17.85
C THR A 152 -1.83 13.43 -16.72
N ASP A 153 -3.08 13.03 -16.50
CA ASP A 153 -3.45 11.90 -15.63
C ASP A 153 -3.11 12.12 -14.13
N PHE A 154 -3.41 13.32 -13.60
CA PHE A 154 -3.31 13.63 -12.16
C PHE A 154 -4.24 12.72 -11.33
N GLY A 155 -3.67 11.66 -10.75
CA GLY A 155 -4.42 10.53 -10.21
C GLY A 155 -4.79 10.62 -8.73
N ILE A 156 -6.08 10.79 -8.42
CA ILE A 156 -6.63 10.39 -7.12
C ILE A 156 -6.93 8.88 -7.12
N ALA A 157 -5.86 8.06 -7.01
CA ALA A 157 -5.75 6.85 -6.17
C ALA A 157 -4.86 5.75 -6.76
N ARG A 158 -3.91 5.28 -5.94
CA ARG A 158 -3.73 3.83 -5.70
C ARG A 158 -3.60 3.60 -4.20
N ALA A 159 -4.67 3.14 -3.57
CA ALA A 159 -4.49 2.11 -2.56
C ALA A 159 -4.14 0.84 -3.35
N VAL A 160 -3.00 0.21 -3.05
CA VAL A 160 -2.56 -0.99 -3.76
C VAL A 160 -3.37 -2.19 -3.22
N SER A 161 -4.56 -2.41 -3.76
CA SER A 161 -5.34 -3.62 -3.47
C SER A 161 -4.76 -4.82 -4.21
N GLU A 162 -4.76 -5.99 -3.56
CA GLU A 162 -4.22 -7.27 -4.04
C GLU A 162 -4.68 -7.60 -5.48
N ALA A 163 -5.96 -7.35 -5.78
CA ALA A 163 -6.58 -7.58 -7.09
C ALA A 163 -5.99 -6.76 -8.26
N THR A 164 -5.31 -5.65 -8.00
CA THR A 164 -4.77 -4.78 -9.06
C THR A 164 -3.46 -5.32 -9.64
N ILE A 165 -2.70 -6.10 -8.87
CA ILE A 165 -1.38 -6.62 -9.26
C ILE A 165 -1.51 -7.81 -10.21
N THR A 166 -2.52 -8.67 -10.01
CA THR A 166 -2.66 -9.95 -10.73
C THR A 166 -3.28 -9.85 -12.13
N HIS A 167 -3.98 -8.74 -12.46
CA HIS A 167 -4.90 -8.73 -13.60
C HIS A 167 -4.63 -7.69 -14.72
N THR A 168 -3.54 -6.92 -14.72
CA THR A 168 -3.30 -5.98 -15.83
C THR A 168 -1.86 -5.94 -16.38
N SER A 169 -1.73 -6.24 -17.67
CA SER A 169 -0.51 -6.07 -18.47
C SER A 169 -0.02 -4.62 -18.58
N SER A 170 -0.80 -3.63 -18.13
CA SER A 170 -0.40 -2.22 -18.02
C SER A 170 0.41 -1.88 -16.76
N VAL A 171 0.46 -2.75 -15.75
CA VAL A 171 1.25 -2.50 -14.52
C VAL A 171 2.75 -2.62 -14.77
N LEU A 172 3.16 -3.42 -15.77
CA LEU A 172 4.55 -3.73 -16.12
C LEU A 172 5.43 -2.48 -16.29
N GLY A 173 4.89 -1.40 -16.86
CA GLY A 173 5.64 -0.16 -17.11
C GLY A 173 5.59 0.90 -16.01
N SER A 174 4.78 0.72 -14.97
CA SER A 174 4.54 1.77 -13.94
C SER A 174 5.39 1.57 -12.68
N VAL A 175 5.84 0.35 -12.40
CA VAL A 175 6.64 0.04 -11.20
C VAL A 175 8.04 0.66 -11.17
N HIS A 176 8.59 1.04 -12.33
CA HIS A 176 9.96 1.58 -12.44
C HIS A 176 10.13 3.03 -11.94
N TYR A 177 9.03 3.75 -11.68
CA TYR A 177 9.04 5.15 -11.22
C TYR A 177 8.38 5.28 -9.84
N LEU A 178 8.19 4.14 -9.17
CA LEU A 178 7.38 4.01 -7.97
C LEU A 178 8.22 4.36 -6.73
N SER A 179 7.66 5.16 -5.83
CA SER A 179 8.36 5.56 -4.61
C SER A 179 8.46 4.43 -3.57
N PRO A 180 9.44 4.47 -2.64
CA PRO A 180 9.57 3.49 -1.57
C PRO A 180 8.29 3.35 -0.73
N GLU A 181 7.65 4.45 -0.38
CA GLU A 181 6.39 4.47 0.37
C GLU A 181 5.23 3.83 -0.42
N GLN A 182 5.19 3.98 -1.74
CA GLN A 182 4.24 3.26 -2.59
C GLN A 182 4.55 1.76 -2.69
N ALA A 183 5.82 1.36 -2.69
CA ALA A 183 6.23 -0.05 -2.73
C ALA A 183 5.88 -0.78 -1.43
N ARG A 184 5.97 -0.08 -0.29
CA ARG A 184 5.49 -0.56 1.03
C ARG A 184 3.96 -0.58 1.15
N GLY A 185 3.23 0.06 0.21
CA GLY A 185 1.79 0.28 0.32
C GLY A 185 1.39 1.26 1.43
N GLY A 186 2.31 2.14 1.83
CA GLY A 186 2.12 3.14 2.88
C GLY A 186 1.37 4.39 2.40
N TRP A 187 1.35 5.40 3.27
CA TRP A 187 0.77 6.71 2.93
C TRP A 187 1.63 7.44 1.89
N THR A 188 0.97 8.14 0.96
CA THR A 188 1.62 8.91 -0.11
C THR A 188 1.30 10.39 0.04
N ASP A 189 2.35 11.23 0.04
CA ASP A 189 2.28 12.69 0.13
C ASP A 189 2.91 13.34 -1.13
N GLU A 190 3.11 14.65 -1.11
CA GLU A 190 3.75 15.37 -2.22
C GLU A 190 5.19 14.88 -2.56
N LYS A 191 5.91 14.26 -1.62
CA LYS A 191 7.32 13.84 -1.76
C LYS A 191 7.45 12.52 -2.52
N THR A 192 6.35 11.78 -2.64
CA THR A 192 6.18 10.68 -3.61
C THR A 192 6.41 11.17 -5.05
N ASP A 193 5.80 12.30 -5.44
CA ASP A 193 5.92 12.83 -6.80
C ASP A 193 7.36 13.33 -7.08
N LEU A 194 8.05 13.84 -6.06
CA LEU A 194 9.43 14.33 -6.17
C LEU A 194 10.42 13.18 -6.38
N TYR A 195 10.22 12.05 -5.69
CA TYR A 195 10.99 10.82 -5.93
C TYR A 195 10.79 10.32 -7.36
N SER A 196 9.53 10.20 -7.81
CA SER A 196 9.21 9.78 -9.18
C SER A 196 9.80 10.73 -10.24
N LEU A 197 9.79 12.06 -9.99
CA LEU A 197 10.48 13.03 -10.85
C LEU A 197 12.00 12.85 -10.84
N GLY A 198 12.60 12.49 -9.70
CA GLY A 198 14.01 12.10 -9.59
C GLY A 198 14.36 10.92 -10.52
N ILE A 199 13.51 9.88 -10.55
CA ILE A 199 13.67 8.74 -11.47
C ILE A 199 13.56 9.19 -12.93
N VAL A 200 12.58 10.05 -13.25
CA VAL A 200 12.40 10.59 -14.61
C VAL A 200 13.61 11.42 -15.04
N LEU A 201 14.17 12.24 -14.16
CA LEU A 201 15.38 13.03 -14.44
C LEU A 201 16.61 12.13 -14.64
N TYR A 202 16.79 11.12 -13.78
CA TYR A 202 17.82 10.09 -13.95
C TYR A 202 17.72 9.42 -15.33
N GLU A 203 16.51 8.99 -15.74
CA GLU A 203 16.31 8.35 -17.04
C GLU A 203 16.59 9.31 -18.20
N MET A 204 16.17 10.58 -18.09
CA MET A 204 16.44 11.58 -19.11
C MET A 204 17.94 11.80 -19.35
N VAL A 205 18.77 11.89 -18.30
CA VAL A 205 20.20 12.20 -18.45
C VAL A 205 21.07 10.96 -18.73
N THR A 206 20.72 9.80 -18.16
CA THR A 206 21.51 8.56 -18.33
C THR A 206 21.05 7.70 -19.50
N GLY A 207 19.78 7.79 -19.90
CA GLY A 207 19.15 6.87 -20.85
C GLY A 207 18.83 5.49 -20.28
N LYS A 208 18.98 5.30 -18.97
CA LYS A 208 18.72 4.04 -18.25
C LYS A 208 17.81 4.32 -17.06
N LEU A 209 17.09 3.29 -16.60
CA LEU A 209 16.41 3.36 -15.30
C LEU A 209 17.41 3.03 -14.17
N PRO A 210 17.26 3.60 -12.96
CA PRO A 210 18.14 3.27 -11.84
C PRO A 210 17.88 1.85 -11.32
N PHE A 211 16.65 1.35 -11.46
CA PHE A 211 16.24 0.02 -11.02
C PHE A 211 15.56 -0.77 -12.15
N SER A 212 16.08 -1.96 -12.43
CA SER A 212 15.53 -2.93 -13.38
C SER A 212 15.66 -4.36 -12.84
N GLY A 213 14.73 -5.23 -13.24
CA GLY A 213 14.68 -6.64 -12.84
C GLY A 213 13.57 -7.37 -13.59
N ASP A 214 13.60 -8.71 -13.56
CA ASP A 214 12.77 -9.57 -14.42
C ASP A 214 11.29 -9.63 -14.01
N SER A 215 10.95 -9.13 -12.81
CA SER A 215 9.57 -9.05 -12.33
C SER A 215 9.23 -7.67 -11.76
N PRO A 216 7.97 -7.22 -11.84
CA PRO A 216 7.54 -5.96 -11.23
C PRO A 216 7.77 -5.91 -9.71
N ILE A 217 7.73 -7.06 -9.04
CA ILE A 217 8.01 -7.19 -7.61
C ILE A 217 9.50 -6.97 -7.33
N SER A 218 10.40 -7.55 -8.14
CA SER A 218 11.84 -7.30 -8.01
C SER A 218 12.17 -5.81 -8.13
N VAL A 219 11.62 -5.11 -9.13
CA VAL A 219 11.82 -3.65 -9.29
C VAL A 219 11.32 -2.88 -8.08
N ALA A 220 10.15 -3.24 -7.53
CA ALA A 220 9.63 -2.60 -6.32
C ALA A 220 10.53 -2.83 -5.08
N LEU A 221 11.10 -4.03 -4.91
CA LEU A 221 12.07 -4.30 -3.83
C LEU A 221 13.36 -3.48 -4.00
N LYS A 222 13.85 -3.31 -5.23
CA LYS A 222 15.03 -2.46 -5.51
C LYS A 222 14.80 -1.00 -5.11
N HIS A 223 13.61 -0.45 -5.38
CA HIS A 223 13.24 0.87 -4.87
C HIS A 223 13.32 0.97 -3.34
N LEU A 224 13.06 -0.10 -2.60
CA LEU A 224 13.15 -0.14 -1.13
C LEU A 224 14.58 -0.32 -0.59
N GLN A 225 15.36 -1.24 -1.17
CA GLN A 225 16.54 -1.82 -0.52
C GLN A 225 17.85 -1.69 -1.30
N GLU A 226 17.81 -1.51 -2.63
CA GLU A 226 19.05 -1.39 -3.42
C GLU A 226 19.42 0.07 -3.64
N ASP A 227 20.72 0.35 -3.61
CA ASP A 227 21.28 1.58 -4.17
C ASP A 227 21.29 1.53 -5.71
N PHE A 228 21.50 2.69 -6.32
CA PHE A 228 21.58 2.84 -7.77
C PHE A 228 22.92 3.45 -8.18
N ILE A 229 23.41 3.07 -9.36
CA ILE A 229 24.65 3.59 -9.95
C ILE A 229 24.50 5.10 -10.12
N TYR A 230 25.47 5.89 -9.63
CA TYR A 230 25.36 7.35 -9.68
C TYR A 230 25.46 7.88 -11.13
N PRO A 231 24.68 8.91 -11.50
CA PRO A 231 24.67 9.47 -12.86
C PRO A 231 26.07 9.74 -13.45
N LYS A 232 27.01 10.27 -12.67
CA LYS A 232 28.36 10.59 -13.14
C LYS A 232 29.27 9.38 -13.35
N GLU A 233 28.96 8.23 -12.76
CA GLU A 233 29.63 6.96 -13.09
C GLU A 233 29.21 6.46 -14.48
N ILE A 234 27.98 6.79 -14.90
CA ILE A 234 27.46 6.47 -16.24
C ILE A 234 27.92 7.51 -17.28
N ASP A 235 27.92 8.80 -16.93
CA ASP A 235 28.48 9.86 -17.76
C ASP A 235 29.16 10.97 -16.93
N PRO A 236 30.51 11.02 -16.91
CA PRO A 236 31.28 12.05 -16.21
C PRO A 236 31.01 13.50 -16.67
N ASN A 237 30.33 13.71 -17.81
CA ASN A 237 29.95 15.05 -18.28
C ASN A 237 28.70 15.61 -17.58
N ILE A 238 28.01 14.82 -16.73
CA ILE A 238 26.89 15.30 -15.93
C ILE A 238 27.44 16.22 -14.80
N PRO A 239 26.95 17.48 -14.67
CA PRO A 239 27.38 18.37 -13.58
C PRO A 239 27.03 17.80 -12.20
N GLN A 240 27.88 18.06 -11.19
CA GLN A 240 27.65 17.56 -9.83
C GLN A 240 26.33 18.06 -9.23
N SER A 241 25.97 19.31 -9.50
CA SER A 241 24.68 19.91 -9.15
C SER A 241 23.47 19.10 -9.66
N VAL A 242 23.55 18.54 -10.87
CA VAL A 242 22.46 17.74 -11.47
C VAL A 242 22.41 16.35 -10.85
N GLU A 243 23.57 15.75 -10.57
CA GLU A 243 23.64 14.51 -9.79
C GLU A 243 23.07 14.70 -8.39
N ASN A 244 23.46 15.75 -7.67
CA ASN A 244 22.97 16.07 -6.33
C ASN A 244 21.43 16.22 -6.30
N ILE A 245 20.84 16.81 -7.34
CA ILE A 245 19.37 16.91 -7.46
C ILE A 245 18.73 15.53 -7.53
N ILE A 246 19.31 14.62 -8.32
CA ILE A 246 18.84 13.24 -8.45
C ILE A 246 19.04 12.47 -7.14
N LEU A 247 20.22 12.54 -6.52
CA LEU A 247 20.53 11.86 -5.26
C LEU A 247 19.55 12.29 -4.16
N LYS A 248 19.37 13.61 -3.96
CA LYS A 248 18.44 14.16 -2.95
C LYS A 248 16.97 13.83 -3.22
N ALA A 249 16.57 13.69 -4.49
CA ALA A 249 15.22 13.24 -4.84
C ALA A 249 15.01 11.73 -4.57
N LEU A 250 16.06 10.92 -4.69
CA LEU A 250 16.01 9.46 -4.61
C LEU A 250 16.37 8.87 -3.23
N VAL A 251 16.56 9.71 -2.21
CA VAL A 251 16.69 9.28 -0.80
C VAL A 251 15.48 8.43 -0.40
N LYS A 252 15.73 7.31 0.27
CA LYS A 252 14.69 6.33 0.62
C LYS A 252 13.67 6.92 1.60
N ASP A 253 14.14 7.55 2.68
CA ASP A 253 13.33 8.29 3.65
C ASP A 253 12.71 9.57 3.01
N PRO A 254 11.37 9.70 2.93
CA PRO A 254 10.72 10.90 2.43
C PRO A 254 11.08 12.18 3.20
N THR A 255 11.39 12.10 4.50
CA THR A 255 11.66 13.29 5.33
C THR A 255 12.99 13.98 5.00
N LYS A 256 13.91 13.25 4.35
CA LYS A 256 15.25 13.71 3.95
C LYS A 256 15.33 14.12 2.47
N ARG A 257 14.25 13.93 1.71
CA ARG A 257 14.09 14.48 0.34
C ARG A 257 13.83 15.99 0.40
N TYR A 258 13.62 16.59 -0.76
CA TYR A 258 13.06 17.94 -0.86
C TYR A 258 11.76 18.08 -0.05
N SER A 259 11.66 19.16 0.71
CA SER A 259 10.47 19.47 1.52
C SER A 259 9.24 19.78 0.67
N SER A 260 9.45 20.29 -0.55
CA SER A 260 8.39 20.72 -1.49
C SER A 260 8.89 20.74 -2.93
N ALA A 261 7.96 20.68 -3.89
CA ALA A 261 8.28 20.86 -5.31
C ALA A 261 8.97 22.20 -5.60
N LYS A 262 8.57 23.27 -4.90
CA LYS A 262 9.19 24.59 -5.01
C LYS A 262 10.70 24.60 -4.67
N GLU A 263 11.12 23.81 -3.68
CA GLU A 263 12.54 23.68 -3.32
C GLU A 263 13.31 23.00 -4.46
N MET A 264 12.79 21.88 -4.97
CA MET A 264 13.37 21.15 -6.10
C MET A 264 13.42 22.01 -7.38
N LEU A 265 12.40 22.85 -7.62
CA LEU A 265 12.33 23.77 -8.75
C LEU A 265 13.46 24.81 -8.73
N ILE A 266 13.80 25.35 -7.56
CA ILE A 266 14.91 26.32 -7.41
C ILE A 266 16.24 25.64 -7.71
N ASP A 267 16.45 24.41 -7.24
CA ASP A 267 17.66 23.66 -7.53
C ASP A 267 17.77 23.32 -9.03
N LEU A 268 16.68 22.88 -9.68
CA LEU A 268 16.63 22.66 -11.14
C LEU A 268 16.98 23.91 -11.95
N GLN A 269 16.44 25.07 -11.57
CA GLN A 269 16.71 26.36 -12.24
C GLN A 269 18.15 26.85 -12.06
N THR A 270 18.78 26.55 -10.92
CA THR A 270 20.14 27.00 -10.61
C THR A 270 21.23 25.99 -10.96
N ALA A 271 20.88 24.76 -11.33
CA ALA A 271 21.82 23.65 -11.53
C ALA A 271 22.99 23.93 -12.50
N LEU A 272 22.82 24.82 -13.48
CA LEU A 272 23.87 25.18 -14.45
C LEU A 272 24.56 26.54 -14.16
N ASN A 273 24.33 27.12 -12.98
CA ASN A 273 25.00 28.36 -12.57
C ASN A 273 26.49 28.13 -12.29
N LEU A 274 27.30 29.17 -12.51
CA LEU A 274 28.77 29.11 -12.41
C LEU A 274 29.29 28.89 -10.98
N ASP A 275 28.51 29.27 -9.97
CA ASP A 275 28.80 29.07 -8.54
C ASP A 275 28.63 27.60 -8.10
N ARG A 276 27.77 26.84 -8.77
CA ARG A 276 27.51 25.40 -8.49
C ARG A 276 28.44 24.44 -9.24
N VAL A 277 29.36 24.91 -10.07
CA VAL A 277 30.26 24.07 -10.88
C VAL A 277 31.16 23.16 -10.01
N ASN A 278 31.59 23.65 -8.85
CA ASN A 278 32.44 22.92 -7.90
C ASN A 278 31.67 22.50 -6.63
N GLU A 279 30.34 22.32 -6.73
CA GLU A 279 29.53 21.81 -5.63
C GLU A 279 30.06 20.42 -5.21
N PRO A 280 30.20 20.12 -3.90
CA PRO A 280 30.56 18.78 -3.45
C PRO A 280 29.43 17.79 -3.76
N GLN A 281 29.74 16.50 -3.80
CA GLN A 281 28.71 15.47 -3.92
C GLN A 281 27.78 15.51 -2.70
N PHE A 282 26.47 15.39 -2.94
CA PHE A 282 25.48 15.27 -1.88
C PHE A 282 25.71 13.95 -1.13
N GLN A 283 26.11 14.05 0.14
CA GLN A 283 26.25 12.92 1.03
C GLN A 283 24.96 12.71 1.81
N VAL A 284 24.50 11.47 1.84
CA VAL A 284 23.54 10.96 2.81
C VAL A 284 24.37 10.30 3.91
N ASP A 285 24.05 10.53 5.18
CA ASP A 285 24.83 9.96 6.30
C ASP A 285 24.79 8.42 6.24
N GLU A 286 25.91 7.74 6.50
CA GLU A 286 26.00 6.26 6.30
C GLU A 286 25.03 5.47 7.19
N ASP A 287 24.65 6.03 8.35
CA ASP A 287 23.61 5.48 9.24
C ASP A 287 22.20 5.45 8.61
N ASP A 288 21.97 6.18 7.50
CA ASP A 288 20.67 6.28 6.81
C ASP A 288 20.52 5.33 5.59
N LEU A 289 21.60 4.63 5.21
CA LEU A 289 21.53 3.59 4.19
C LEU A 289 20.83 2.31 4.70
N ILE A 290 20.62 2.22 6.01
CA ILE A 290 19.88 1.16 6.68
C ILE A 290 18.70 1.82 7.43
N ASP A 291 17.50 1.71 6.88
CA ASP A 291 16.26 1.92 7.65
C ASP A 291 16.26 0.86 8.75
N ASP A 292 16.29 1.27 10.03
CA ASP A 292 16.45 0.43 11.24
C ASP A 292 15.29 -0.57 11.49
N GLN A 293 14.49 -0.86 10.45
CA GLN A 293 13.45 -1.87 10.39
C GLN A 293 14.00 -3.21 9.85
N GLU A 294 14.85 -3.84 10.67
CA GLU A 294 15.31 -5.24 10.63
C GLU A 294 15.50 -5.91 9.25
N THR A 295 16.76 -6.00 8.84
CA THR A 295 17.25 -6.73 7.65
C THR A 295 16.88 -8.22 7.65
N MET A 296 16.01 -8.66 6.73
CA MET A 296 15.92 -10.08 6.34
C MET A 296 16.89 -10.41 5.22
N ILE A 297 17.81 -11.34 5.48
CA ILE A 297 18.87 -11.77 4.56
C ILE A 297 18.29 -12.73 3.51
N ILE A 298 18.56 -12.47 2.23
CA ILE A 298 18.25 -13.39 1.10
C ILE A 298 19.57 -13.93 0.51
N PRO A 299 19.72 -15.25 0.25
CA PRO A 299 20.94 -15.80 -0.33
C PRO A 299 21.11 -15.42 -1.81
N ALA A 300 22.36 -15.19 -2.22
CA ALA A 300 22.69 -14.86 -3.60
C ALA A 300 22.40 -16.01 -4.58
N LEU A 301 21.66 -15.73 -5.65
CA LEU A 301 21.58 -16.60 -6.83
C LEU A 301 22.73 -16.28 -7.79
N LYS A 302 23.33 -17.32 -8.34
CA LYS A 302 24.56 -17.26 -9.13
C LYS A 302 24.25 -17.17 -10.62
N GLU A 303 24.96 -16.29 -11.32
CA GLU A 303 24.84 -16.08 -12.77
C GLU A 303 25.11 -17.38 -13.56
N ILE A 304 24.42 -17.52 -14.69
CA ILE A 304 24.69 -18.54 -15.71
C ILE A 304 25.34 -17.81 -16.89
N ASP A 305 26.58 -18.19 -17.21
CA ASP A 305 27.36 -17.61 -18.30
C ASP A 305 27.05 -18.32 -19.63
N ASP A 306 26.79 -17.55 -20.67
CA ASP A 306 26.53 -18.01 -22.03
C ASP A 306 27.85 -18.05 -22.80
N ASN A 307 28.26 -19.21 -23.33
CA ASN A 307 28.94 -19.35 -24.64
C ASN A 307 29.36 -20.81 -24.94
N GLU A 308 29.01 -21.31 -26.13
CA GLU A 308 30.00 -21.59 -27.19
C GLU A 308 29.34 -22.08 -28.49
N HIS A 309 29.66 -21.43 -29.61
CA HIS A 309 29.28 -21.88 -30.96
C HIS A 309 30.51 -22.27 -31.79
N THR A 310 30.67 -23.58 -32.00
CA THR A 310 31.10 -24.27 -33.23
C THR A 310 31.93 -23.52 -34.30
N THR A 311 33.04 -24.11 -34.76
CA THR A 311 33.31 -24.28 -36.20
C THR A 311 34.28 -25.43 -36.53
N PHE A 312 34.06 -26.09 -37.67
CA PHE A 312 34.95 -27.10 -38.27
C PHE A 312 35.73 -26.50 -39.47
N SER A 313 36.97 -26.93 -39.74
CA SER A 313 37.24 -27.93 -40.82
C SER A 313 38.69 -27.99 -41.39
N LYS A 314 39.03 -29.19 -41.89
CA LYS A 314 39.86 -29.55 -43.08
C LYS A 314 41.41 -29.44 -43.12
N HIS A 315 42.02 -30.63 -43.22
CA HIS A 315 43.06 -31.08 -44.20
C HIS A 315 44.38 -30.28 -44.39
N SER A 316 45.57 -30.92 -44.39
CA SER A 316 45.95 -31.88 -45.45
C SER A 316 47.31 -32.62 -45.26
N ARG A 317 47.43 -33.77 -45.96
CA ARG A 317 48.59 -34.54 -46.50
C ARG A 317 50.05 -34.41 -45.96
N ARG A 318 50.56 -35.58 -45.51
CA ARG A 318 51.75 -36.34 -45.98
C ARG A 318 52.94 -35.60 -46.65
N GLU A 319 54.18 -35.95 -46.25
CA GLU A 319 55.01 -36.90 -47.03
C GLU A 319 56.19 -37.57 -46.29
N ARG A 320 56.90 -38.49 -46.96
CA ARG A 320 57.90 -39.45 -46.42
C ARG A 320 59.35 -39.04 -46.75
N LYS A 321 60.33 -39.65 -46.07
CA LYS A 321 61.50 -40.27 -46.76
C LYS A 321 62.11 -41.45 -45.98
N ARG A 322 62.84 -42.32 -46.69
CA ARG A 322 63.38 -43.62 -46.24
C ARG A 322 64.92 -43.58 -46.13
N SER A 323 65.47 -44.41 -45.24
CA SER A 323 66.81 -45.03 -45.37
C SER A 323 66.72 -46.54 -45.09
N ILE A 324 67.81 -47.29 -45.28
CA ILE A 324 67.79 -48.66 -45.85
C ILE A 324 68.92 -49.58 -45.29
N LEU A 325 68.66 -50.91 -45.25
CA LEU A 325 69.59 -52.04 -44.98
C LEU A 325 70.08 -52.24 -43.51
N SER A 326 70.44 -53.44 -43.02
CA SER A 326 70.59 -54.77 -43.67
C SER A 326 70.44 -56.01 -42.74
N LYS A 327 69.71 -57.02 -43.24
CA LYS A 327 70.01 -58.49 -43.21
C LYS A 327 70.30 -59.28 -41.90
N LEU A 328 69.36 -60.17 -41.59
CA LEU A 328 69.56 -61.64 -41.47
C LEU A 328 70.31 -62.28 -40.27
N THR A 329 70.15 -61.75 -39.06
CA THR A 329 70.07 -62.60 -37.83
C THR A 329 68.69 -62.52 -37.16
N ILE A 330 67.82 -61.69 -37.72
CA ILE A 330 66.63 -61.15 -37.05
C ILE A 330 65.43 -62.13 -37.08
N VAL A 331 65.31 -63.02 -38.08
CA VAL A 331 64.05 -63.77 -38.32
C VAL A 331 63.63 -64.67 -37.16
N PHE A 332 64.55 -65.40 -36.51
CA PHE A 332 64.20 -66.30 -35.41
C PHE A 332 63.93 -65.54 -34.10
N ILE A 333 64.73 -64.50 -33.82
CA ILE A 333 64.52 -63.62 -32.67
C ILE A 333 63.23 -62.81 -32.84
N VAL A 334 62.89 -62.36 -34.05
CA VAL A 334 61.65 -61.61 -34.33
C VAL A 334 60.43 -62.51 -34.42
N ILE A 335 60.50 -63.78 -34.82
CA ILE A 335 59.35 -64.69 -34.63
C ILE A 335 59.12 -64.94 -33.13
N SER A 336 60.19 -65.08 -32.34
CA SER A 336 60.08 -65.18 -30.87
C SER A 336 59.59 -63.87 -30.22
N PHE A 337 60.09 -62.70 -30.62
CA PHE A 337 59.64 -61.37 -30.16
C PHE A 337 58.28 -60.96 -30.74
N ILE A 338 57.82 -61.53 -31.85
CA ILE A 338 56.45 -61.37 -32.33
C ILE A 338 55.53 -62.32 -31.57
N LEU A 339 55.96 -63.51 -31.14
CA LEU A 339 55.14 -64.38 -30.30
C LEU A 339 55.07 -63.88 -28.84
N LEU A 340 56.20 -63.50 -28.24
CA LEU A 340 56.24 -62.79 -26.95
C LEU A 340 55.65 -61.38 -27.04
N GLY A 341 55.81 -60.71 -28.18
CA GLY A 341 55.25 -59.40 -28.45
C GLY A 341 53.74 -59.48 -28.66
N VAL A 342 53.20 -60.47 -29.36
CA VAL A 342 51.76 -60.69 -29.51
C VAL A 342 51.17 -61.20 -28.20
N TYR A 343 51.78 -62.16 -27.51
CA TYR A 343 51.29 -62.65 -26.22
C TYR A 343 51.36 -61.59 -25.12
N GLY A 344 52.44 -60.80 -25.10
CA GLY A 344 52.60 -59.64 -24.23
C GLY A 344 51.68 -58.48 -24.60
N PHE A 345 51.49 -58.18 -25.89
CA PHE A 345 50.54 -57.18 -26.37
C PHE A 345 49.10 -57.61 -26.09
N GLN A 346 48.76 -58.89 -26.20
CA GLN A 346 47.45 -59.44 -25.84
C GLN A 346 47.23 -59.34 -24.32
N SER A 347 48.24 -59.70 -23.50
CA SER A 347 48.22 -59.50 -22.04
C SER A 347 48.20 -58.01 -21.59
N ILE A 348 48.67 -57.09 -22.43
CA ILE A 348 48.65 -55.63 -22.17
C ILE A 348 47.34 -55.01 -22.66
N VAL A 349 46.81 -55.44 -23.81
CA VAL A 349 45.51 -55.01 -24.34
C VAL A 349 44.38 -55.46 -23.41
N ASP A 350 44.41 -56.70 -22.92
CA ASP A 350 43.46 -57.21 -21.92
C ASP A 350 43.54 -56.45 -20.57
N LYS A 351 44.65 -55.74 -20.30
CA LYS A 351 44.80 -54.83 -19.15
C LYS A 351 44.46 -53.36 -19.43
N PHE A 352 44.32 -52.95 -20.68
CA PHE A 352 43.99 -51.58 -21.08
C PHE A 352 42.54 -51.41 -21.56
N ILE A 353 41.83 -52.51 -21.86
CA ILE A 353 40.38 -52.51 -22.08
C ILE A 353 39.69 -52.52 -20.71
N VAL A 354 39.39 -51.34 -20.17
CA VAL A 354 38.48 -51.21 -19.04
C VAL A 354 37.07 -51.63 -19.50
N PRO A 355 36.36 -52.54 -18.80
CA PRO A 355 35.02 -52.93 -19.20
C PRO A 355 34.07 -51.73 -19.26
N GLU A 356 33.16 -51.77 -20.23
CA GLU A 356 32.10 -50.78 -20.39
C GLU A 356 30.81 -51.29 -19.73
N VAL A 357 30.26 -50.50 -18.82
CA VAL A 357 29.03 -50.79 -18.07
C VAL A 357 27.97 -49.77 -18.46
N LYS A 358 26.74 -50.24 -18.69
CA LYS A 358 25.59 -49.36 -18.91
C LYS A 358 25.09 -48.85 -17.57
N VAL A 359 24.94 -47.53 -17.43
CA VAL A 359 24.39 -46.92 -16.23
C VAL A 359 22.93 -47.38 -16.04
N PRO A 360 22.58 -47.96 -14.89
CA PRO A 360 21.22 -48.45 -14.62
C PRO A 360 20.24 -47.30 -14.37
N ALA A 361 18.94 -47.64 -14.27
CA ALA A 361 17.88 -46.73 -13.86
C ALA A 361 17.82 -46.62 -12.33
N LEU A 362 18.21 -45.47 -11.78
CA LEU A 362 18.31 -45.19 -10.34
C LEU A 362 17.34 -44.09 -9.88
N GLU A 363 16.81 -43.30 -10.80
CA GLU A 363 15.77 -42.29 -10.52
C GLU A 363 14.55 -42.92 -9.84
N LEU A 364 13.97 -42.21 -8.87
CA LEU A 364 12.88 -42.64 -8.00
C LEU A 364 13.15 -43.91 -7.15
N LYS A 365 14.36 -44.46 -7.14
CA LYS A 365 14.75 -45.51 -6.18
C LYS A 365 15.14 -44.90 -4.83
N ASN A 366 14.99 -45.68 -3.77
CA ASN A 366 15.58 -45.36 -2.48
C ASN A 366 17.10 -45.28 -2.60
N LYS A 367 17.71 -44.29 -1.94
CA LYS A 367 19.17 -44.09 -1.87
C LYS A 367 19.95 -45.37 -1.61
N ASP A 368 19.52 -46.17 -0.64
CA ASP A 368 20.26 -47.34 -0.19
C ASP A 368 20.19 -48.49 -1.21
N ASP A 369 19.10 -48.57 -1.99
CA ASP A 369 18.99 -49.53 -3.10
C ASP A 369 19.73 -49.04 -4.35
N ALA A 370 19.75 -47.74 -4.62
CA ALA A 370 20.54 -47.16 -5.70
C ALA A 370 22.05 -47.37 -5.46
N VAL A 371 22.51 -47.19 -4.22
CA VAL A 371 23.90 -47.46 -3.80
C VAL A 371 24.25 -48.95 -3.92
N LYS A 372 23.37 -49.89 -3.53
CA LYS A 372 23.60 -51.33 -3.76
C LYS A 372 23.82 -51.63 -5.25
N ILE A 373 22.94 -51.13 -6.11
CA ILE A 373 23.01 -51.35 -7.56
C ILE A 373 24.32 -50.79 -8.17
N LEU A 374 24.82 -49.65 -7.69
CA LEU A 374 26.11 -49.10 -8.15
C LEU A 374 27.31 -49.91 -7.66
N ASN A 375 27.28 -50.39 -6.40
CA ASN A 375 28.30 -51.27 -5.84
C ASN A 375 28.36 -52.62 -6.59
N ASP A 376 27.21 -53.24 -6.88
CA ASP A 376 27.11 -54.51 -7.63
C ASP A 376 27.71 -54.40 -9.05
N LEU A 377 27.80 -53.18 -9.59
CA LEU A 377 28.39 -52.87 -10.91
C LEU A 377 29.85 -52.36 -10.84
N ASN A 378 30.46 -52.29 -9.65
CA ASN A 378 31.78 -51.68 -9.40
C ASN A 378 31.88 -50.23 -9.95
N LEU A 379 30.84 -49.43 -9.75
CA LEU A 379 30.81 -48.01 -10.09
C LEU A 379 31.05 -47.14 -8.86
N ASN A 380 31.90 -46.12 -9.00
CA ASN A 380 32.10 -45.11 -7.97
C ASN A 380 30.89 -44.17 -7.94
N TYR A 381 30.59 -43.58 -6.79
CA TYR A 381 29.42 -42.69 -6.67
C TYR A 381 29.61 -41.56 -5.68
N GLN A 382 28.98 -40.43 -5.98
CA GLN A 382 28.83 -39.28 -5.09
C GLN A 382 27.34 -39.07 -4.79
N ILE A 383 27.01 -38.72 -3.55
CA ILE A 383 25.63 -38.36 -3.16
C ILE A 383 25.58 -36.85 -2.90
N VAL A 384 24.61 -36.19 -3.54
CA VAL A 384 24.32 -34.77 -3.36
C VAL A 384 22.88 -34.64 -2.88
N GLU A 385 22.70 -34.27 -1.61
CA GLU A 385 21.37 -34.08 -1.02
C GLU A 385 20.80 -32.71 -1.42
N ARG A 386 19.53 -32.65 -1.80
CA ARG A 386 18.79 -31.41 -2.14
C ARG A 386 17.33 -31.52 -1.71
N PHE A 387 16.66 -30.40 -1.46
CA PHE A 387 15.21 -30.37 -1.32
C PHE A 387 14.55 -30.52 -2.69
N ASP A 388 13.44 -31.26 -2.73
CA ASP A 388 12.60 -31.44 -3.92
C ASP A 388 11.14 -31.58 -3.48
N SER A 389 10.23 -30.84 -4.12
CA SER A 389 8.81 -30.79 -3.76
C SER A 389 7.98 -31.93 -4.35
N ASN A 390 8.51 -32.65 -5.36
CA ASN A 390 7.83 -33.71 -6.10
C ASN A 390 8.35 -35.10 -5.73
N VAL A 391 9.58 -35.20 -5.20
CA VAL A 391 10.26 -36.45 -4.87
C VAL A 391 10.33 -36.65 -3.35
N GLU A 392 9.79 -37.76 -2.85
CA GLU A 392 9.80 -38.09 -1.42
C GLU A 392 11.22 -38.18 -0.83
N LYS A 393 11.34 -37.84 0.46
CA LYS A 393 12.61 -37.87 1.19
C LYS A 393 13.28 -39.25 1.12
N GLY A 394 14.54 -39.26 0.70
CA GLY A 394 15.36 -40.47 0.57
C GLY A 394 15.29 -41.18 -0.79
N LEU A 395 14.49 -40.66 -1.74
CA LEU A 395 14.50 -41.11 -3.13
C LEU A 395 15.50 -40.30 -3.98
N VAL A 396 16.04 -40.93 -5.03
CA VAL A 396 16.90 -40.28 -6.03
C VAL A 396 16.04 -39.42 -6.96
N ILE A 397 16.31 -38.12 -6.99
CA ILE A 397 15.69 -37.12 -7.88
C ILE A 397 16.16 -37.34 -9.33
N LYS A 398 17.47 -37.40 -9.53
CA LYS A 398 18.13 -37.60 -10.83
C LYS A 398 19.52 -38.19 -10.67
N GLN A 399 20.09 -38.70 -11.76
CA GLN A 399 21.43 -39.28 -11.83
C GLN A 399 22.26 -38.68 -12.95
N GLU A 400 23.57 -38.53 -12.74
CA GLU A 400 24.54 -38.12 -13.76
C GLU A 400 25.75 -39.06 -13.74
N PRO A 401 26.10 -39.76 -14.84
CA PRO A 401 25.43 -39.76 -16.15
C PRO A 401 24.04 -40.40 -16.16
N SER A 402 23.23 -40.02 -17.15
CA SER A 402 21.85 -40.49 -17.28
C SER A 402 21.75 -41.98 -17.64
N GLN A 403 20.58 -42.58 -17.34
CA GLN A 403 20.28 -43.99 -17.60
C GLN A 403 20.66 -44.41 -19.03
N GLY A 404 21.28 -45.58 -19.16
CA GLY A 404 21.65 -46.17 -20.45
C GLY A 404 22.94 -45.62 -21.08
N SER A 405 23.52 -44.57 -20.50
CA SER A 405 24.88 -44.12 -20.81
C SER A 405 25.86 -45.28 -20.67
N VAL A 406 26.86 -45.35 -21.56
CA VAL A 406 27.93 -46.34 -21.49
C VAL A 406 29.14 -45.68 -20.83
N ILE A 407 29.50 -46.14 -19.63
CA ILE A 407 30.64 -45.62 -18.87
C ILE A 407 31.67 -46.72 -18.60
N LYS A 408 32.91 -46.31 -18.36
CA LYS A 408 33.98 -47.22 -17.99
C LYS A 408 33.86 -47.60 -16.51
N VAL A 409 34.15 -48.85 -16.15
CA VAL A 409 34.31 -49.25 -14.74
C VAL A 409 35.29 -48.29 -14.03
N ASN A 410 34.97 -47.90 -12.80
CA ASN A 410 35.58 -46.82 -11.99
C ASN A 410 35.20 -45.37 -12.35
N GLN A 411 34.39 -45.10 -13.39
CA GLN A 411 33.80 -43.77 -13.58
C GLN A 411 32.75 -43.48 -12.50
N GLU A 412 32.68 -42.22 -12.06
CA GLU A 412 31.80 -41.78 -10.98
C GLU A 412 30.38 -41.46 -11.47
N VAL A 413 29.38 -41.85 -10.67
CA VAL A 413 27.95 -41.54 -10.87
C VAL A 413 27.45 -40.68 -9.72
N THR A 414 27.01 -39.46 -10.01
CA THR A 414 26.42 -38.54 -9.05
C THR A 414 24.93 -38.82 -8.89
N LEU A 415 24.50 -39.11 -7.67
CA LEU A 415 23.10 -39.27 -7.28
C LEU A 415 22.62 -38.03 -6.55
N PHE A 416 21.57 -37.40 -7.07
CA PHE A 416 20.87 -36.31 -6.39
C PHE A 416 19.74 -36.91 -5.56
N VAL A 417 19.74 -36.74 -4.24
CA VAL A 417 18.79 -37.40 -3.32
C VAL A 417 17.91 -36.36 -2.64
N SER A 418 16.60 -36.60 -2.60
CA SER A 418 15.63 -35.69 -1.98
C SER A 418 15.70 -35.70 -0.46
N LEU A 419 15.70 -34.51 0.13
CA LEU A 419 15.48 -34.27 1.56
C LEU A 419 13.98 -34.13 1.90
N GLY A 420 13.10 -34.16 0.89
CA GLY A 420 11.68 -33.81 0.94
C GLY A 420 11.44 -32.33 0.69
N LYS A 421 10.22 -31.87 1.01
CA LYS A 421 9.86 -30.44 1.00
C LYS A 421 10.70 -29.65 2.00
N GLU A 422 11.11 -28.46 1.57
CA GLU A 422 11.84 -27.51 2.42
C GLU A 422 10.92 -26.99 3.53
N LYS A 423 11.48 -26.85 4.74
CA LYS A 423 10.80 -26.24 5.89
C LYS A 423 11.36 -24.85 6.11
N VAL A 424 10.46 -23.87 6.23
CA VAL A 424 10.78 -22.46 6.46
C VAL A 424 10.35 -22.09 7.88
N ALA A 425 11.10 -21.19 8.52
CA ALA A 425 10.69 -20.63 9.81
C ALA A 425 9.48 -19.71 9.61
N MET A 426 8.45 -19.91 10.43
CA MET A 426 7.24 -19.08 10.41
C MET A 426 7.62 -17.64 10.80
N PRO A 427 7.29 -16.62 9.97
CA PRO A 427 7.70 -15.25 10.22
C PRO A 427 6.97 -14.65 11.42
N ASN A 428 7.58 -13.65 12.06
CA ASN A 428 6.91 -12.85 13.08
C ASN A 428 6.02 -11.78 12.44
N LEU A 429 4.71 -12.00 12.52
CA LEU A 429 3.68 -11.14 11.95
C LEU A 429 2.97 -10.30 13.01
N ILE A 430 3.25 -10.50 14.30
CA ILE A 430 2.68 -9.71 15.39
C ILE A 430 3.02 -8.22 15.21
N ASN A 431 2.03 -7.35 15.46
CA ASN A 431 2.08 -5.90 15.24
C ASN A 431 2.34 -5.47 13.79
N LYS A 432 2.28 -6.39 12.81
CA LYS A 432 2.29 -6.04 11.38
C LYS A 432 0.85 -5.75 10.94
N GLN A 433 0.68 -4.78 10.07
CA GLN A 433 -0.59 -4.48 9.41
C GLN A 433 -1.06 -5.66 8.56
N ARG A 434 -2.38 -5.90 8.45
CA ARG A 434 -3.01 -7.01 7.71
C ARG A 434 -2.37 -7.25 6.34
N ASN A 435 -2.22 -6.18 5.55
CA ASN A 435 -1.65 -6.26 4.20
C ASN A 435 -0.17 -6.66 4.21
N THR A 436 0.62 -6.12 5.14
CA THR A 436 2.03 -6.47 5.33
C THR A 436 2.19 -7.92 5.78
N ALA A 437 1.31 -8.41 6.66
CA ALA A 437 1.33 -9.79 7.12
C ALA A 437 1.00 -10.79 6.01
N SER A 438 -0.06 -10.53 5.22
CA SER A 438 -0.37 -11.33 4.02
C SER A 438 0.78 -11.33 3.01
N PHE A 439 1.43 -10.19 2.79
CA PHE A 439 2.55 -10.05 1.86
C PHE A 439 3.78 -10.86 2.28
N ILE A 440 4.16 -10.82 3.57
CA ILE A 440 5.30 -11.60 4.10
C ILE A 440 5.03 -13.11 3.93
N LEU A 441 3.81 -13.55 4.25
CA LEU A 441 3.41 -14.94 4.05
C LEU A 441 3.47 -15.36 2.58
N GLN A 442 2.94 -14.53 1.69
CA GLN A 442 2.96 -14.80 0.25
C GLN A 442 4.39 -14.90 -0.31
N GLN A 443 5.32 -14.05 0.15
CA GLN A 443 6.74 -14.12 -0.25
C GLN A 443 7.40 -15.45 0.15
N GLN A 444 7.08 -15.99 1.32
CA GLN A 444 7.64 -17.25 1.82
C GLN A 444 6.87 -18.49 1.32
N GLY A 445 5.99 -18.33 0.32
CA GLY A 445 5.28 -19.44 -0.32
C GLY A 445 4.07 -19.96 0.46
N PHE A 446 3.64 -19.28 1.53
CA PHE A 446 2.48 -19.68 2.30
C PHE A 446 1.18 -19.36 1.54
N THR A 447 0.43 -20.41 1.18
CA THR A 447 -0.80 -20.28 0.38
C THR A 447 -2.10 -20.50 1.16
N ASN A 448 -2.02 -21.12 2.35
CA ASN A 448 -3.18 -21.53 3.15
C ASN A 448 -3.36 -20.62 4.37
N VAL A 449 -3.79 -19.37 4.15
CA VAL A 449 -3.95 -18.34 5.20
C VAL A 449 -5.43 -18.04 5.44
N GLU A 450 -5.90 -18.19 6.67
CA GLU A 450 -7.22 -17.76 7.14
C GLU A 450 -7.09 -16.52 8.04
N ILE A 451 -7.91 -15.50 7.77
CA ILE A 451 -7.90 -14.24 8.50
C ILE A 451 -9.15 -14.14 9.37
N ILE A 452 -8.96 -13.91 10.67
CA ILE A 452 -10.00 -13.86 11.70
C ILE A 452 -10.01 -12.47 12.34
N ASP A 453 -11.00 -11.63 11.99
CA ASP A 453 -11.11 -10.28 12.53
C ASP A 453 -11.80 -10.27 13.92
N ALA A 454 -11.07 -9.97 14.98
CA ALA A 454 -11.54 -9.98 16.38
C ALA A 454 -11.20 -8.67 17.12
N TYR A 455 -11.93 -8.33 18.19
CA TYR A 455 -11.59 -7.17 19.03
C TYR A 455 -10.34 -7.45 19.87
N SER A 456 -9.52 -6.42 20.08
CA SER A 456 -8.30 -6.50 20.89
C SER A 456 -8.02 -5.20 21.60
N ASP A 457 -7.64 -5.30 22.87
CA ASP A 457 -7.13 -4.23 23.72
C ASP A 457 -5.62 -3.99 23.52
N LYS A 458 -4.90 -4.95 22.93
CA LYS A 458 -3.44 -4.98 22.82
C LYS A 458 -2.87 -4.40 21.52
N ALA A 459 -3.69 -4.26 20.48
CA ALA A 459 -3.23 -3.82 19.15
C ALA A 459 -4.22 -2.86 18.48
N PRO A 460 -3.73 -1.81 17.77
CA PRO A 460 -4.53 -0.96 16.89
C PRO A 460 -5.38 -1.73 15.88
N SER A 461 -6.47 -1.11 15.43
CA SER A 461 -7.32 -1.69 14.37
C SER A 461 -6.53 -1.85 13.06
N GLY A 462 -6.58 -3.05 12.47
CA GLY A 462 -5.84 -3.41 11.25
C GLY A 462 -4.56 -4.23 11.48
N GLU A 463 -4.09 -4.39 12.72
CA GLU A 463 -2.85 -5.11 13.04
C GLU A 463 -3.09 -6.55 13.50
N VAL A 464 -2.16 -7.44 13.18
CA VAL A 464 -2.12 -8.82 13.71
C VAL A 464 -1.75 -8.78 15.18
N PHE A 465 -2.62 -9.27 16.06
CA PHE A 465 -2.33 -9.38 17.51
C PHE A 465 -2.08 -10.83 17.96
N ARG A 466 -2.38 -11.82 17.11
CA ARG A 466 -2.07 -13.24 17.31
C ARG A 466 -1.91 -13.91 15.95
N GLN A 467 -0.98 -14.86 15.87
CA GLN A 467 -0.80 -15.75 14.74
C GLN A 467 -0.70 -17.20 15.22
N GLU A 468 -1.07 -18.13 14.36
CA GLU A 468 -0.76 -19.56 14.48
C GLU A 468 -0.39 -20.06 13.08
N PRO A 469 0.72 -20.79 12.84
CA PRO A 469 1.78 -21.19 13.78
C PRO A 469 2.52 -20.03 14.45
N LEU A 470 3.27 -20.33 15.53
CA LEU A 470 4.02 -19.32 16.27
C LEU A 470 5.25 -18.84 15.47
N PRO A 471 5.78 -17.63 15.74
CA PRO A 471 7.05 -17.18 15.16
C PRO A 471 8.18 -18.18 15.39
N GLU A 472 9.08 -18.32 14.40
CA GLU A 472 10.20 -19.27 14.33
C GLU A 472 9.83 -20.77 14.26
N GLU A 473 8.54 -21.12 14.21
CA GLU A 473 8.12 -22.52 14.08
C GLU A 473 8.42 -23.06 12.67
N LEU A 474 9.09 -24.23 12.56
CA LEU A 474 9.54 -24.79 11.27
C LEU A 474 8.41 -25.54 10.53
N VAL A 475 7.90 -24.93 9.48
CA VAL A 475 6.66 -25.31 8.80
C VAL A 475 6.85 -25.50 7.29
N ILE A 476 5.93 -26.22 6.64
CA ILE A 476 5.95 -26.46 5.18
C ILE A 476 4.97 -25.48 4.52
N PRO A 477 5.40 -24.50 3.70
CA PRO A 477 4.55 -23.38 3.32
C PRO A 477 3.28 -23.73 2.52
N ASP A 478 3.33 -24.76 1.68
CA ASP A 478 2.20 -25.19 0.84
C ASP A 478 1.23 -26.16 1.54
N GLU A 479 1.60 -26.69 2.72
CA GLU A 479 0.78 -27.64 3.49
C GLU A 479 0.23 -27.03 4.79
N THR A 480 0.93 -26.06 5.37
CA THR A 480 0.62 -25.55 6.71
C THR A 480 -0.48 -24.50 6.66
N LYS A 481 -1.57 -24.72 7.42
CA LYS A 481 -2.62 -23.72 7.60
C LYS A 481 -2.19 -22.65 8.60
N ILE A 482 -2.31 -21.39 8.22
CA ILE A 482 -2.02 -20.23 9.05
C ILE A 482 -3.31 -19.53 9.44
N LEU A 483 -3.44 -19.17 10.72
CA LEU A 483 -4.50 -18.33 11.26
C LEU A 483 -3.91 -16.97 11.65
N LEU A 484 -4.39 -15.88 11.05
CA LEU A 484 -4.04 -14.51 11.44
C LEU A 484 -5.22 -13.85 12.14
N PHE A 485 -5.03 -13.43 13.38
CA PHE A 485 -6.04 -12.71 14.15
C PHE A 485 -5.78 -11.20 14.04
N ILE A 486 -6.63 -10.52 13.29
CA ILE A 486 -6.54 -9.07 13.05
C ILE A 486 -7.40 -8.34 14.07
N SER A 487 -6.83 -7.30 14.67
CA SER A 487 -7.53 -6.45 15.62
C SER A 487 -8.54 -5.56 14.89
N LYS A 488 -9.78 -5.53 15.39
CA LYS A 488 -10.80 -4.51 15.07
C LYS A 488 -10.64 -3.25 15.93
N GLY A 489 -9.59 -3.18 16.75
CA GLY A 489 -9.47 -2.26 17.87
C GLY A 489 -10.23 -2.75 19.10
N LYS A 490 -10.35 -1.89 20.10
CA LYS A 490 -11.17 -2.15 21.29
C LYS A 490 -12.65 -2.31 20.91
N GLU A 491 -13.34 -3.21 21.58
CA GLU A 491 -14.80 -3.33 21.46
C GLU A 491 -15.48 -2.06 21.96
N LYS A 492 -16.46 -1.57 21.18
CA LYS A 492 -17.23 -0.36 21.45
C LYS A 492 -18.68 -0.69 21.77
N PHE A 493 -19.26 0.04 22.70
CA PHE A 493 -20.69 -0.03 23.04
C PHE A 493 -21.23 1.36 23.39
N GLU A 494 -22.57 1.49 23.47
CA GLU A 494 -23.21 2.74 23.84
C GLU A 494 -23.10 3.03 25.35
N MET A 495 -22.69 4.25 25.68
CA MET A 495 -22.56 4.74 27.04
C MET A 495 -23.93 4.70 27.75
N PRO A 496 -24.09 3.95 28.86
CA PRO A 496 -25.33 3.91 29.59
C PRO A 496 -25.70 5.29 30.17
N ASN A 497 -27.01 5.56 30.28
CA ASN A 497 -27.49 6.76 30.95
C ASN A 497 -27.39 6.59 32.47
N LEU A 498 -26.57 7.43 33.12
CA LEU A 498 -26.38 7.48 34.56
C LEU A 498 -27.12 8.64 35.22
N ILE A 499 -27.68 9.56 34.43
CA ILE A 499 -28.40 10.75 34.93
C ILE A 499 -29.68 10.31 35.66
N GLY A 500 -29.93 10.89 36.83
CA GLY A 500 -31.05 10.54 37.71
C GLY A 500 -30.82 9.31 38.59
N LEU A 501 -29.67 8.62 38.48
CA LEU A 501 -29.29 7.50 39.35
C LEU A 501 -28.54 7.98 40.60
N THR A 502 -28.58 7.21 41.68
CA THR A 502 -27.73 7.43 42.86
C THR A 502 -26.28 7.07 42.54
N GLU A 503 -25.34 7.56 43.35
CA GLU A 503 -23.93 7.18 43.25
C GLU A 503 -23.73 5.65 43.22
N SER A 504 -24.44 4.91 44.09
CA SER A 504 -24.40 3.44 44.14
C SER A 504 -24.95 2.76 42.90
N GLU A 505 -26.07 3.23 42.35
CA GLU A 505 -26.66 2.69 41.12
C GLU A 505 -25.75 2.95 39.91
N ALA A 506 -25.22 4.17 39.79
CA ALA A 506 -24.29 4.54 38.71
C ALA A 506 -23.00 3.72 38.76
N ARG A 507 -22.40 3.53 39.94
CA ARG A 507 -21.22 2.66 40.14
C ARG A 507 -21.51 1.21 39.74
N ALA A 508 -22.68 0.67 40.09
CA ALA A 508 -23.05 -0.70 39.73
C ALA A 508 -23.24 -0.89 38.22
N ILE A 509 -23.75 0.13 37.51
CA ILE A 509 -23.83 0.12 36.05
C ILE A 509 -22.44 0.22 35.43
N LEU A 510 -21.58 1.15 35.86
CA LEU A 510 -20.21 1.26 35.33
C LEU A 510 -19.45 -0.06 35.48
N LEU A 511 -19.52 -0.69 36.65
CA LEU A 511 -18.93 -2.02 36.89
C LEU A 511 -19.50 -3.13 36.00
N LYS A 512 -20.82 -3.11 35.71
CA LYS A 512 -21.46 -4.10 34.83
C LYS A 512 -20.96 -4.02 33.37
N TYR A 513 -20.52 -2.85 32.94
CA TYR A 513 -20.02 -2.59 31.58
C TYR A 513 -18.49 -2.49 31.53
N ASP A 514 -17.80 -2.93 32.58
CA ASP A 514 -16.33 -2.85 32.72
C ASP A 514 -15.75 -1.45 32.43
N LEU A 515 -16.49 -0.40 32.82
CA LEU A 515 -16.08 1.01 32.75
C LEU A 515 -15.43 1.44 34.07
N GLU A 516 -14.40 2.29 33.98
CA GLU A 516 -13.72 2.81 35.16
C GLU A 516 -14.45 4.05 35.73
N ILE A 517 -14.50 4.14 37.05
CA ILE A 517 -15.01 5.33 37.74
C ILE A 517 -13.90 6.39 37.79
N GLY A 518 -14.18 7.55 37.20
CA GLY A 518 -13.31 8.73 37.23
C GLY A 518 -13.47 9.55 38.50
N GLU A 519 -13.37 10.88 38.37
CA GLU A 519 -13.57 11.80 39.49
C GLU A 519 -15.06 11.92 39.85
N ILE A 520 -15.36 11.95 41.15
CA ILE A 520 -16.71 12.21 41.66
C ILE A 520 -16.76 13.62 42.21
N LYS A 521 -17.49 14.49 41.51
CA LYS A 521 -17.69 15.90 41.88
C LYS A 521 -19.08 16.09 42.45
N LYS A 522 -19.21 16.95 43.45
CA LYS A 522 -20.44 17.16 44.20
C LYS A 522 -20.71 18.65 44.31
N ASP A 523 -21.76 19.10 43.65
CA ASP A 523 -22.11 20.51 43.48
C ASP A 523 -23.61 20.73 43.72
N PHE A 524 -23.99 21.97 44.01
CA PHE A 524 -25.40 22.34 44.13
C PHE A 524 -26.00 22.61 42.74
N THR A 525 -27.19 22.09 42.47
CA THR A 525 -27.86 22.23 41.16
C THR A 525 -29.38 22.13 41.29
N PHE A 526 -30.10 22.74 40.34
CA PHE A 526 -31.55 22.64 40.18
C PHE A 526 -31.99 21.56 39.17
N GLU A 527 -31.03 20.94 38.47
CA GLU A 527 -31.30 19.96 37.42
C GLU A 527 -31.86 18.65 38.00
N GLN A 528 -31.28 18.18 39.12
CA GLN A 528 -31.57 16.89 39.72
C GLN A 528 -31.59 16.94 41.27
N ASP A 529 -32.42 16.07 41.86
CA ASP A 529 -32.55 15.90 43.32
C ASP A 529 -31.23 15.54 44.02
N LYS A 530 -31.15 15.88 45.31
CA LYS A 530 -29.99 15.59 46.16
C LYS A 530 -29.63 14.11 46.17
N GLY A 531 -28.34 13.82 45.98
CA GLY A 531 -27.78 12.46 45.98
C GLY A 531 -27.90 11.72 44.65
N LYS A 532 -28.48 12.36 43.62
CA LYS A 532 -28.57 11.82 42.26
C LYS A 532 -27.52 12.46 41.33
N VAL A 533 -27.06 11.70 40.35
CA VAL A 533 -26.18 12.16 39.27
C VAL A 533 -26.97 13.12 38.37
N TYR A 534 -26.49 14.34 38.18
CA TYR A 534 -27.05 15.29 37.22
C TYR A 534 -26.26 15.35 35.92
N ARG A 535 -24.96 14.99 35.94
CA ARG A 535 -24.11 14.95 34.74
C ARG A 535 -23.10 13.81 34.81
N GLN A 536 -22.85 13.21 33.65
CA GLN A 536 -21.75 12.26 33.38
C GLN A 536 -20.77 12.91 32.39
N PHE A 537 -19.50 12.54 32.45
CA PHE A 537 -18.44 13.13 31.60
C PHE A 537 -17.27 12.14 31.43
N PRO A 538 -16.55 12.11 30.30
CA PRO A 538 -16.73 12.92 29.09
C PRO A 538 -17.81 12.42 28.13
N PHE A 539 -18.43 11.27 28.42
CA PHE A 539 -19.35 10.59 27.51
C PHE A 539 -20.81 10.83 27.89
N ASP A 540 -21.55 11.55 27.04
CA ASP A 540 -23.01 11.67 27.12
C ASP A 540 -23.69 10.30 26.91
N PRO A 541 -24.93 10.09 27.40
CA PRO A 541 -25.69 8.87 27.13
C PRO A 541 -25.79 8.56 25.62
N GLY A 542 -25.52 7.32 25.22
CA GLY A 542 -25.52 6.88 23.83
C GLY A 542 -24.26 7.21 23.02
N ARG A 543 -23.24 7.87 23.59
CA ARG A 543 -21.91 7.98 22.97
C ARG A 543 -21.22 6.62 22.91
N GLU A 544 -20.38 6.39 21.91
CA GLU A 544 -19.49 5.22 21.89
C GLU A 544 -18.45 5.32 23.03
N VAL A 545 -18.30 4.23 23.79
CA VAL A 545 -17.28 4.00 24.81
C VAL A 545 -16.66 2.60 24.63
N THR A 546 -15.48 2.40 25.21
CA THR A 546 -14.75 1.14 25.23
C THR A 546 -14.52 0.64 26.65
N ILE A 547 -14.26 -0.66 26.80
CA ILE A 547 -13.90 -1.27 28.09
C ILE A 547 -12.69 -0.54 28.70
N GLY A 548 -12.80 -0.20 29.98
CA GLY A 548 -11.81 0.56 30.75
C GLY A 548 -11.88 2.08 30.61
N ASP A 549 -12.81 2.64 29.81
CA ASP A 549 -12.95 4.10 29.73
C ASP A 549 -13.45 4.71 31.05
N LYS A 550 -12.88 5.86 31.41
CA LYS A 550 -13.15 6.56 32.67
C LYS A 550 -14.36 7.49 32.56
N VAL A 551 -15.27 7.38 33.52
CA VAL A 551 -16.48 8.21 33.62
C VAL A 551 -16.51 8.96 34.94
N ASP A 552 -16.41 10.28 34.87
CA ASP A 552 -16.64 11.20 35.99
C ASP A 552 -18.15 11.27 36.31
N LEU A 553 -18.48 11.33 37.61
CA LEU A 553 -19.87 11.47 38.09
C LEU A 553 -20.05 12.81 38.82
N TYR A 554 -21.03 13.60 38.37
CA TYR A 554 -21.41 14.86 39.00
C TYR A 554 -22.72 14.67 39.75
N ILE A 555 -22.66 14.73 41.08
CA ILE A 555 -23.77 14.41 41.98
C ILE A 555 -24.32 15.68 42.61
N SER A 556 -25.65 15.83 42.58
CA SER A 556 -26.34 16.96 43.18
C SER A 556 -26.23 16.91 44.70
N LEU A 557 -25.77 17.99 45.32
CA LEU A 557 -25.87 18.23 46.76
C LEU A 557 -27.27 18.72 47.18
N GLY A 558 -28.18 18.89 46.22
CA GLY A 558 -29.45 19.58 46.34
C GLY A 558 -29.36 21.00 45.77
N TYR A 559 -30.39 21.81 46.03
CA TYR A 559 -30.40 23.22 45.64
C TYR A 559 -29.31 24.02 46.39
N PRO A 560 -28.77 25.10 45.78
CA PRO A 560 -27.79 25.98 46.41
C PRO A 560 -28.22 26.46 47.80
N GLN A 561 -27.27 26.62 48.73
CA GLN A 561 -27.57 26.96 50.13
C GLN A 561 -28.20 28.34 50.32
N ASP A 562 -28.00 29.23 49.35
CA ASP A 562 -28.59 30.56 49.25
C ASP A 562 -29.96 30.57 48.56
N ALA A 563 -30.42 29.44 48.01
CA ALA A 563 -31.78 29.31 47.51
C ALA A 563 -32.79 29.28 48.67
N LYS A 564 -33.81 30.16 48.60
CA LYS A 564 -34.89 30.25 49.59
C LYS A 564 -36.23 29.84 48.99
N SER A 565 -37.02 29.10 49.76
CA SER A 565 -38.47 28.99 49.54
C SER A 565 -39.14 30.30 49.93
N ILE A 566 -39.75 30.95 48.94
CA ILE A 566 -40.51 32.19 49.09
C ILE A 566 -41.96 31.90 48.75
N TYR A 567 -42.85 32.27 49.67
CA TYR A 567 -44.28 32.02 49.57
C TYR A 567 -45.00 33.30 49.14
N SER A 568 -45.93 33.19 48.19
CA SER A 568 -46.68 34.32 47.67
C SER A 568 -48.14 33.98 47.44
N ASP A 569 -49.03 34.77 48.01
CA ASP A 569 -50.47 34.57 47.83
C ASP A 569 -51.02 35.29 46.59
N ILE A 570 -52.11 34.75 46.02
CA ILE A 570 -52.84 35.30 44.88
C ILE A 570 -54.35 35.19 45.10
N LEU A 571 -55.05 36.31 44.92
CA LEU A 571 -56.51 36.34 44.77
C LEU A 571 -56.87 36.34 43.29
N VAL A 572 -57.74 35.42 42.86
CA VAL A 572 -58.36 35.41 41.54
C VAL A 572 -59.84 35.77 41.69
N PRO A 573 -60.23 37.03 41.44
CA PRO A 573 -61.63 37.44 41.55
C PRO A 573 -62.45 36.93 40.36
N LEU A 574 -63.61 36.36 40.67
CA LEU A 574 -64.65 35.97 39.70
C LEU A 574 -65.98 36.60 40.11
N ASN A 575 -66.77 37.02 39.11
CA ASN A 575 -68.02 37.75 39.32
C ASN A 575 -69.17 36.78 39.60
N GLY A 576 -69.65 36.75 40.85
CA GLY A 576 -70.79 35.91 41.26
C GLY A 576 -70.56 34.42 40.99
N ASP A 577 -71.59 33.74 40.49
CA ASP A 577 -71.57 32.29 40.18
C ASP A 577 -70.79 31.92 38.90
N GLN A 578 -69.89 32.78 38.41
CA GLN A 578 -69.03 32.43 37.27
C GLN A 578 -68.15 31.23 37.60
N GLN A 579 -68.24 30.21 36.75
CA GLN A 579 -67.27 29.11 36.67
C GLN A 579 -66.12 29.49 35.72
N ALA A 580 -64.90 29.13 36.09
CA ALA A 580 -63.73 29.26 35.23
C ALA A 580 -62.66 28.20 35.54
N GLU A 581 -61.90 27.80 34.53
CA GLU A 581 -60.72 26.96 34.69
C GLU A 581 -59.52 27.84 35.05
N ILE A 582 -58.96 27.66 36.25
CA ILE A 582 -57.77 28.38 36.71
C ILE A 582 -56.57 27.44 36.65
N THR A 583 -55.54 27.86 35.91
CA THR A 583 -54.23 27.19 35.88
C THR A 583 -53.17 28.17 36.37
N ILE A 584 -52.46 27.81 37.44
CA ILE A 584 -51.36 28.59 38.01
C ILE A 584 -50.05 27.92 37.61
N VAL A 585 -49.21 28.67 36.90
CA VAL A 585 -47.87 28.26 36.46
C VAL A 585 -46.84 29.13 37.16
N ILE A 586 -45.91 28.51 37.89
CA ILE A 586 -44.76 29.19 38.48
C ILE A 586 -43.52 28.97 37.61
N ARG A 587 -42.65 29.98 37.53
CA ARG A 587 -41.30 29.88 36.97
C ARG A 587 -40.36 30.58 37.95
N ASP A 588 -39.43 29.84 38.52
CA ASP A 588 -38.50 30.31 39.55
C ASP A 588 -37.04 30.06 39.14
N SER A 589 -36.08 30.05 40.08
CA SER A 589 -34.65 29.85 39.76
C SER A 589 -34.32 28.45 39.22
N ARG A 590 -35.30 27.53 39.16
CA ARG A 590 -35.18 26.26 38.42
C ARG A 590 -35.38 26.40 36.91
N GLU A 591 -35.66 27.62 36.44
CA GLU A 591 -35.86 28.07 35.05
C GLU A 591 -36.92 27.31 34.21
N ARG A 592 -37.67 26.40 34.83
CA ARG A 592 -38.74 25.62 34.21
C ARG A 592 -40.12 26.16 34.61
N ASP A 593 -41.06 26.09 33.68
CA ASP A 593 -42.47 26.39 33.94
C ASP A 593 -43.12 25.19 34.63
N ILE A 594 -43.56 25.36 35.88
CA ILE A 594 -44.14 24.31 36.72
C ILE A 594 -45.61 24.66 36.95
N VAL A 595 -46.52 23.76 36.58
CA VAL A 595 -47.95 23.91 36.91
C VAL A 595 -48.13 23.64 38.40
N TRP A 596 -48.31 24.69 39.19
CA TRP A 596 -48.50 24.60 40.65
C TRP A 596 -49.89 24.04 40.99
N LYS A 597 -50.93 24.51 40.28
CA LYS A 597 -52.29 23.97 40.42
C LYS A 597 -53.14 24.23 39.18
N LYS A 598 -54.04 23.29 38.87
CA LYS A 598 -55.07 23.44 37.85
C LYS A 598 -56.42 22.96 38.40
N GLU A 599 -57.42 23.82 38.44
CA GLU A 599 -58.77 23.47 38.93
C GLU A 599 -59.88 24.34 38.32
N ASN A 600 -61.10 23.81 38.29
CA ASN A 600 -62.30 24.59 37.98
C ASN A 600 -62.88 25.17 39.28
N VAL A 601 -63.11 26.49 39.32
CA VAL A 601 -63.65 27.18 40.49
C VAL A 601 -64.91 27.94 40.14
N THR A 602 -65.85 28.01 41.10
CA THR A 602 -67.05 28.85 41.02
C THR A 602 -66.88 29.99 42.02
N GLY A 603 -66.96 31.24 41.57
CA GLY A 603 -66.73 32.41 42.42
C GLY A 603 -65.25 32.64 42.79
N SER A 604 -64.98 33.78 43.43
CA SER A 604 -63.62 34.27 43.69
C SER A 604 -62.80 33.29 44.56
N LYS A 605 -61.57 32.97 44.13
CA LYS A 605 -60.70 32.01 44.82
C LYS A 605 -59.40 32.66 45.28
N PHE A 606 -59.06 32.44 46.55
CA PHE A 606 -57.75 32.75 47.11
C PHE A 606 -56.85 31.52 47.05
N TYR A 607 -55.58 31.74 46.72
CA TYR A 607 -54.50 30.77 46.68
C TYR A 607 -53.38 31.28 47.58
N ASP A 608 -53.21 30.62 48.71
CA ASP A 608 -52.19 30.88 49.71
C ASP A 608 -50.97 29.98 49.51
N GLN A 609 -49.82 30.42 50.05
CA GLN A 609 -48.60 29.63 50.16
C GLN A 609 -48.09 29.04 48.83
N ILE A 610 -48.22 29.78 47.72
CA ILE A 610 -47.58 29.39 46.45
C ILE A 610 -46.06 29.52 46.64
N GLU A 611 -45.37 28.39 46.70
CA GLU A 611 -43.92 28.30 46.90
C GLU A 611 -43.14 28.54 45.60
N LEU A 612 -42.13 29.40 45.66
CA LEU A 612 -41.13 29.62 44.62
C LEU A 612 -39.74 29.48 45.23
N ILE A 613 -38.84 28.78 44.54
CA ILE A 613 -37.46 28.60 44.97
C ILE A 613 -36.59 29.60 44.23
N LEU A 614 -36.07 30.60 44.94
CA LEU A 614 -35.33 31.72 44.36
C LEU A 614 -33.91 31.82 44.90
N LEU A 615 -32.97 32.13 44.01
CA LEU A 615 -31.60 32.54 44.31
C LEU A 615 -31.52 34.06 44.55
N PRO A 616 -30.46 34.54 45.23
CA PRO A 616 -30.10 35.95 45.26
C PRO A 616 -30.06 36.56 43.85
N GLY A 617 -30.64 37.75 43.71
CA GLY A 617 -30.70 38.49 42.44
C GLY A 617 -31.68 37.94 41.40
N HIS A 618 -32.27 36.77 41.61
CA HIS A 618 -33.26 36.18 40.70
C HIS A 618 -34.69 36.59 41.07
N LYS A 619 -35.59 36.54 40.08
CA LYS A 619 -37.00 36.86 40.24
C LYS A 619 -37.87 35.70 39.77
N GLY A 620 -38.78 35.26 40.63
CA GLY A 620 -39.82 34.30 40.28
C GLY A 620 -40.97 34.98 39.57
N THR A 621 -41.73 34.22 38.78
CA THR A 621 -43.00 34.68 38.22
C THR A 621 -44.08 33.65 38.43
N ILE A 622 -45.26 34.11 38.85
CA ILE A 622 -46.48 33.33 38.94
C ILE A 622 -47.43 33.84 37.86
N SER A 623 -47.75 32.98 36.90
CA SER A 623 -48.65 33.27 35.79
C SER A 623 -49.96 32.52 36.00
N VAL A 624 -51.05 33.26 36.19
CA VAL A 624 -52.40 32.72 36.33
C VAL A 624 -53.09 32.80 34.99
N TYR A 625 -53.55 31.65 34.50
CA TYR A 625 -54.38 31.53 33.32
C TYR A 625 -55.82 31.27 33.75
N LYS A 626 -56.76 32.00 33.17
CA LYS A 626 -58.21 31.81 33.30
C LYS A 626 -58.74 31.37 31.94
N ASP A 627 -59.39 30.21 31.88
CA ASP A 627 -59.94 29.61 30.66
C ASP A 627 -58.90 29.56 29.52
N GLY A 628 -57.67 29.18 29.86
CA GLY A 628 -56.51 29.12 28.96
C GLY A 628 -55.86 30.47 28.61
N LYS A 629 -56.42 31.62 29.01
CA LYS A 629 -55.87 32.95 28.72
C LYS A 629 -55.13 33.52 29.93
N LEU A 630 -53.95 34.12 29.71
CA LEU A 630 -53.21 34.78 30.78
C LEU A 630 -54.05 35.90 31.40
N TYR A 631 -54.35 35.77 32.69
CA TYR A 631 -55.20 36.68 33.46
C TYR A 631 -54.36 37.61 34.35
N LEU A 632 -53.37 37.04 35.04
CA LEU A 632 -52.47 37.78 35.94
C LEU A 632 -51.05 37.23 35.80
N LYS A 633 -50.05 38.11 35.85
CA LYS A 633 -48.65 37.72 36.04
C LYS A 633 -48.07 38.52 37.21
N LYS A 634 -47.70 37.83 38.28
CA LYS A 634 -47.08 38.40 39.49
C LYS A 634 -45.59 38.06 39.47
N THR A 635 -44.73 39.06 39.65
CA THR A 635 -43.30 38.84 39.88
C THR A 635 -43.04 38.79 41.39
N VAL A 636 -42.17 37.89 41.82
CA VAL A 636 -41.78 37.66 43.20
C VAL A 636 -40.27 37.81 43.29
N ASP A 637 -39.80 38.73 44.13
CA ASP A 637 -38.38 39.02 44.29
C ASP A 637 -37.79 38.19 45.45
N TYR A 638 -36.50 37.87 45.37
CA TYR A 638 -35.76 37.24 46.47
C TYR A 638 -35.63 38.19 47.68
N TYR A 639 -35.93 37.70 48.89
CA TYR A 639 -35.78 38.43 50.16
C TYR A 639 -35.20 37.56 51.28
#